data_AF-A0A958D9G5-F1
#
_entry.id   AF-A0A958D9G5-F1
#
_cell.length_a   1.000
_cell.length_b   1.000
_cell.length_c   1.000
_cell.angle_alpha   90.00
_cell.angle_beta   90.00
_cell.angle_gamma   90.00
#
_symmetry.space_group_name_H-M   'P 1'
#
loop_
_entity.id
_entity.type
_entity.pdbx_description
1 polymer ?
#
loop_
_entity_poly.entity_id
_entity_poly.type
_entity_poly.pdbx_seq_one_letter_code
_entity_poly.pdbx_strand_id
1 'polypeptide(L)'
;MKRYLAILLLGLVLLAAAAVVWASAGRFEFGQAVTQLATAPSLDSPGANVALQTYTPAQREATLDAITAAGFGWIRQRFPWSEIEIQQGEFNWQPWDQIIDAAVARDLEVVAVLDSSPDWARSPEDAANPLAPPASRADFGSFAAAFARRYGDRLRFYQVWDEPNIAPHWGSRPVDAADYTGLLREAAVQVREADPDAVIVAAALAPTVETGGLNQSELTFLDDLYRAGGAPWFDVAAAQPYGFDLAPDDPPATERLNFRRAELLRQVMVDNGDAATRLLIAAYGWHATPPGDPAASPWKSVSLDQQARWTVEANDWARRNWPWSAGIAWAWWQPQQPSGDPHWGFAVLNADNEPRPLLASLQAWNNTPHPLGAGVATPADPAVTETGGWRLTGQAADPPHGASGEGNTLEVEFEGTGLAVQVQRGPFWSYLTATVDGEPAGALPRDAEGRANLVLHDPLGGQELVRIADGLQDGLHRAELRATGGWEQWPVLAFVVSNESSPGWPVPLGWMLGLVGLVLSGVGVAGLARRDAGLTDEAEALVTLVDLVSPAIRYAVLAVLWIGVIALPGLLQVAALGLMFVWFISVPEAGLFSLAVAAPLFLVSITLLGRPVSPAELTVWMLAGALAVRLLAAFIIERKQGKGIAVRIRGLDWPVAGLLAVSALSLITAQHFGVAAREFRTVIVAGVLAYTAIRMTPARVNGRFDPWPVVWGIGLGAAVVAVWGIVQAVSGVGLIDAEGVWRVRGPYGSPNNLALYVAHALPILLAVAAFGEERRKRAPAGLLSLVLAAALLLTFSKGGLLLGLPAAVLFMGLVAGGRWRWIALGAAAIGLLALVPLFSTERFAGLFDLQGGTSFLRLQLWQGTWNMIKDHPWQGVGLDNFLYAYRTRYVLPAAWQEINLSHPHNVVLDFWTRLGLPGLVVGVWLFVAAFRSGWHSLGRLEGNRWAIVLGLLASLVATLAHGLIDNSLFLVDLMLLFMLTLGLLQREAEGKEK
;
A
#
# COMPACT_ATOMS: atom_id res chain seq x y z
N MET A 1 7.44 42.60 10.49
CA MET A 1 6.61 41.81 9.56
C MET A 1 7.42 41.11 8.45
N LYS A 2 8.12 41.81 7.54
CA LYS A 2 8.83 41.20 6.38
C LYS A 2 9.84 40.09 6.72
N ARG A 3 10.59 40.21 7.83
CA ARG A 3 11.54 39.17 8.28
C ARG A 3 10.88 37.95 8.95
N TYR A 4 9.69 38.11 9.50
CA TYR A 4 8.90 37.03 10.10
C TYR A 4 8.23 36.19 9.01
N LEU A 5 7.76 36.87 7.95
CA LEU A 5 7.19 36.22 6.77
C LEU A 5 8.25 35.41 6.01
N ALA A 6 9.49 35.89 5.91
CA ALA A 6 10.58 35.18 5.23
C ALA A 6 10.98 33.86 5.92
N ILE A 7 10.97 33.81 7.26
CA ILE A 7 11.32 32.60 8.02
C ILE A 7 10.18 31.57 7.98
N LEU A 8 8.93 32.05 8.07
CA LEU A 8 7.73 31.21 7.87
C LEU A 8 7.63 30.68 6.44
N LEU A 9 7.92 31.50 5.44
CA LEU A 9 7.99 31.10 4.03
C LEU A 9 9.12 30.09 3.80
N LEU A 10 10.29 30.24 4.42
CA LEU A 10 11.38 29.27 4.28
C LEU A 10 11.01 27.91 4.92
N GLY A 11 10.36 27.92 6.09
CA GLY A 11 9.84 26.70 6.73
C GLY A 11 8.74 26.01 5.90
N LEU A 12 7.85 26.79 5.28
CA LEU A 12 6.83 26.30 4.35
C LEU A 12 7.42 25.79 3.04
N VAL A 13 8.43 26.46 2.48
CA VAL A 13 9.14 26.05 1.25
C VAL A 13 9.92 24.76 1.48
N LEU A 14 10.54 24.57 2.66
CA LEU A 14 11.25 23.34 2.99
C LEU A 14 10.32 22.17 3.35
N LEU A 15 9.16 22.44 3.97
CA LEU A 15 8.07 21.46 4.14
C LEU A 15 7.44 21.06 2.80
N ALA A 16 7.24 22.03 1.90
CA ALA A 16 6.77 21.78 0.54
C ALA A 16 7.82 21.00 -0.26
N ALA A 17 9.12 21.30 -0.14
CA ALA A 17 10.19 20.55 -0.76
C ALA A 17 10.30 19.11 -0.20
N ALA A 18 10.11 18.92 1.12
CA ALA A 18 10.04 17.59 1.73
C ALA A 18 8.81 16.80 1.28
N ALA A 19 7.66 17.47 1.10
CA ALA A 19 6.45 16.87 0.54
C ALA A 19 6.59 16.56 -0.95
N VAL A 20 7.31 17.37 -1.72
CA VAL A 20 7.64 17.15 -3.13
C VAL A 20 8.65 16.01 -3.28
N VAL A 21 9.68 15.94 -2.41
CA VAL A 21 10.64 14.82 -2.39
C VAL A 21 10.00 13.53 -1.88
N TRP A 22 9.03 13.59 -0.96
CA TRP A 22 8.20 12.45 -0.55
C TRP A 22 7.24 12.02 -1.67
N ALA A 23 6.64 12.96 -2.39
CA ALA A 23 5.81 12.69 -3.56
C ALA A 23 6.64 12.16 -4.74
N SER A 24 7.93 12.55 -4.85
CA SER A 24 8.84 12.07 -5.89
C SER A 24 9.58 10.78 -5.52
N ALA A 25 9.76 10.48 -4.22
CA ALA A 25 10.35 9.23 -3.74
C ALA A 25 9.29 8.14 -3.48
N GLY A 26 8.01 8.49 -3.46
CA GLY A 26 6.88 7.60 -3.17
C GLY A 26 6.19 6.99 -4.39
N ARG A 27 6.76 7.10 -5.59
CA ARG A 27 6.26 6.45 -6.80
C ARG A 27 7.39 5.79 -7.59
N PHE A 28 8.02 4.77 -7.01
CA PHE A 28 8.44 3.67 -7.86
C PHE A 28 7.20 2.80 -8.07
N GLU A 29 6.43 3.18 -9.08
CA GLU A 29 5.27 2.52 -9.69
C GLU A 29 5.62 1.15 -10.29
N PHE A 30 6.58 0.41 -9.73
CA PHE A 30 6.94 -0.91 -10.24
C PHE A 30 5.77 -1.90 -10.11
N GLY A 31 4.83 -1.67 -9.18
CA GLY A 31 3.62 -2.49 -9.07
C GLY A 31 2.49 -2.07 -10.02
N GLN A 32 2.16 -0.76 -10.10
CA GLN A 32 0.99 -0.29 -10.86
C GLN A 32 1.25 -0.16 -12.36
N ALA A 33 2.38 0.42 -12.77
CA ALA A 33 2.68 0.59 -14.19
C ALA A 33 2.92 -0.76 -14.89
N VAL A 34 3.59 -1.69 -14.20
CA VAL A 34 3.80 -3.06 -14.66
C VAL A 34 2.47 -3.82 -14.77
N THR A 35 1.57 -3.71 -13.79
CA THR A 35 0.24 -4.34 -13.85
C THR A 35 -0.61 -3.78 -14.99
N GLN A 36 -0.52 -2.49 -15.30
CA GLN A 36 -1.24 -1.88 -16.43
C GLN A 36 -0.65 -2.27 -17.79
N LEU A 37 0.68 -2.33 -17.91
CA LEU A 37 1.35 -2.82 -19.12
C LEU A 37 1.03 -4.30 -19.40
N ALA A 38 0.83 -5.12 -18.36
CA ALA A 38 0.41 -6.52 -18.50
C ALA A 38 -0.90 -6.68 -19.28
N THR A 39 -1.83 -5.72 -19.12
CA THR A 39 -3.15 -5.73 -19.75
C THR A 39 -3.21 -4.94 -21.07
N ALA A 40 -2.17 -4.17 -21.40
CA ALA A 40 -2.14 -3.38 -22.62
C ALA A 40 -1.95 -4.28 -23.85
N PRO A 41 -2.51 -3.94 -25.04
CA PRO A 41 -2.34 -4.77 -26.24
C PRO A 41 -0.86 -4.99 -26.63
N SER A 42 -0.46 -6.23 -26.94
CA SER A 42 0.84 -6.58 -27.56
C SER A 42 0.71 -7.52 -28.76
N LEU A 43 1.79 -7.51 -29.54
CA LEU A 43 2.19 -8.41 -30.60
C LEU A 43 3.49 -9.08 -30.14
N ASP A 44 3.38 -10.27 -29.56
CA ASP A 44 4.48 -10.92 -28.83
C ASP A 44 5.58 -11.49 -29.74
N SER A 45 5.28 -11.68 -31.03
CA SER A 45 6.24 -12.10 -32.06
C SER A 45 6.80 -10.91 -32.83
N PRO A 46 7.94 -11.05 -33.52
CA PRO A 46 8.43 -10.07 -34.49
C PRO A 46 7.47 -9.94 -35.68
N GLY A 47 7.39 -8.73 -36.23
CA GLY A 47 6.58 -8.44 -37.41
C GLY A 47 7.38 -8.05 -38.64
N ALA A 48 6.70 -7.96 -39.78
CA ALA A 48 7.27 -7.44 -41.02
C ALA A 48 6.29 -6.50 -41.74
N ASN A 49 6.80 -5.40 -42.29
CA ASN A 49 6.04 -4.57 -43.20
C ASN A 49 5.98 -5.21 -44.59
N VAL A 50 4.80 -5.21 -45.19
CA VAL A 50 4.51 -5.89 -46.46
C VAL A 50 3.68 -5.02 -47.40
N ALA A 51 3.72 -5.35 -48.69
CA ALA A 51 2.90 -4.74 -49.72
C ALA A 51 2.20 -5.82 -50.56
N LEU A 52 1.34 -6.62 -49.92
CA LEU A 52 0.76 -7.84 -50.49
C LEU A 52 -0.16 -7.61 -51.70
N GLN A 53 -0.65 -6.37 -51.87
CA GLN A 53 -1.43 -5.92 -53.02
C GLN A 53 -0.61 -5.91 -54.33
N THR A 54 0.72 -5.88 -54.23
CA THR A 54 1.61 -5.86 -55.41
C THR A 54 1.85 -7.25 -56.02
N TYR A 55 1.56 -8.32 -55.27
CA TYR A 55 1.78 -9.69 -55.71
C TYR A 55 0.58 -10.27 -56.46
N THR A 56 0.85 -11.14 -57.41
CA THR A 56 -0.17 -12.08 -57.91
C THR A 56 -0.67 -12.98 -56.77
N PRO A 57 -1.88 -13.57 -56.87
CA PRO A 57 -2.39 -14.44 -55.81
C PRO A 57 -1.43 -15.57 -55.41
N ALA A 58 -0.79 -16.24 -56.38
CA ALA A 58 0.16 -17.32 -56.09
C ALA A 58 1.45 -16.81 -55.39
N GLN A 59 1.95 -15.65 -55.80
CA GLN A 59 3.10 -15.02 -55.13
C GLN A 59 2.74 -14.58 -53.71
N ARG A 60 1.52 -14.08 -53.49
CA ARG A 60 1.05 -13.67 -52.17
C ARG A 60 1.05 -14.82 -51.17
N GLU A 61 0.48 -15.96 -51.57
CA GLU A 61 0.48 -17.18 -50.74
C GLU A 61 1.92 -17.60 -50.41
N ALA A 62 2.79 -17.68 -51.42
CA ALA A 62 4.19 -18.07 -51.22
C ALA A 62 4.97 -17.08 -50.34
N THR A 63 4.69 -15.78 -50.46
CA THR A 63 5.30 -14.73 -49.63
C THR A 63 4.85 -14.87 -48.18
N LEU A 64 3.56 -15.10 -47.93
CA LEU A 64 3.05 -15.31 -46.56
C LEU A 64 3.61 -16.60 -45.95
N ASP A 65 3.71 -17.69 -46.72
CA ASP A 65 4.38 -18.93 -46.28
C ASP A 65 5.84 -18.67 -45.88
N ALA A 66 6.56 -17.87 -46.68
CA ALA A 66 7.94 -17.51 -46.39
C ALA A 66 8.09 -16.62 -45.15
N ILE A 67 7.15 -15.70 -44.93
CA ILE A 67 7.09 -14.84 -43.73
C ILE A 67 6.85 -15.70 -42.47
N THR A 68 5.88 -16.61 -42.50
CA THR A 68 5.62 -17.54 -41.38
C THR A 68 6.81 -18.48 -41.16
N ALA A 69 7.42 -19.02 -42.22
CA ALA A 69 8.62 -19.87 -42.11
C ALA A 69 9.85 -19.12 -41.58
N ALA A 70 9.90 -17.80 -41.77
CA ALA A 70 10.90 -16.92 -41.18
C ALA A 70 10.60 -16.55 -39.71
N GLY A 71 9.51 -17.07 -39.13
CA GLY A 71 9.16 -16.88 -37.71
C GLY A 71 8.50 -15.55 -37.38
N PHE A 72 7.98 -14.82 -38.37
CA PHE A 72 7.16 -13.64 -38.12
C PHE A 72 5.74 -14.04 -37.75
N GLY A 73 5.20 -13.46 -36.67
CA GLY A 73 3.84 -13.75 -36.19
C GLY A 73 2.80 -12.72 -36.62
N TRP A 74 3.23 -11.61 -37.22
CA TRP A 74 2.31 -10.56 -37.66
C TRP A 74 2.88 -9.73 -38.81
N ILE A 75 1.98 -9.08 -39.53
CA ILE A 75 2.30 -8.22 -40.67
C ILE A 75 1.70 -6.84 -40.52
N ARG A 76 2.43 -5.82 -40.98
CA ARG A 76 1.92 -4.46 -41.14
C ARG A 76 1.63 -4.21 -42.61
N GLN A 77 0.34 -4.04 -42.94
CA GLN A 77 -0.17 -3.95 -44.31
C GLN A 77 -1.02 -2.68 -44.47
N ARG A 78 -0.78 -1.94 -45.56
CA ARG A 78 -1.58 -0.76 -45.91
C ARG A 78 -2.89 -1.15 -46.59
N PHE A 79 -3.95 -0.43 -46.26
CA PHE A 79 -5.28 -0.54 -46.86
C PHE A 79 -5.71 0.87 -47.32
N PRO A 80 -5.19 1.34 -48.47
CA PRO A 80 -5.41 2.71 -48.91
C PRO A 80 -6.88 2.94 -49.24
N TRP A 81 -7.50 3.88 -48.54
CA TRP A 81 -8.88 4.29 -48.81
C TRP A 81 -9.08 4.69 -50.28
N SER A 82 -8.09 5.38 -50.86
CA SER A 82 -8.11 5.80 -52.26
C SER A 82 -8.18 4.66 -53.28
N GLU A 83 -7.73 3.46 -52.94
CA GLU A 83 -7.80 2.26 -53.78
C GLU A 83 -9.04 1.39 -53.47
N ILE A 84 -9.58 1.51 -52.25
CA ILE A 84 -10.72 0.74 -51.79
C ILE A 84 -12.05 1.41 -52.19
N GLU A 85 -12.17 2.73 -52.06
CA GLU A 85 -13.40 3.50 -52.33
C GLU A 85 -13.13 4.60 -53.36
N ILE A 86 -12.82 4.17 -54.59
CA ILE A 86 -12.46 5.07 -55.70
C ILE A 86 -13.60 6.07 -55.99
N GLN A 87 -14.85 5.64 -55.87
CA GLN A 87 -16.05 6.47 -55.93
C GLN A 87 -16.81 6.36 -54.62
N GLN A 88 -17.36 7.47 -54.14
CA GLN A 88 -18.07 7.51 -52.86
C GLN A 88 -19.21 6.48 -52.81
N GLY A 89 -19.18 5.60 -51.81
CA GLY A 89 -20.12 4.50 -51.60
C GLY A 89 -19.86 3.22 -52.40
N GLU A 90 -18.90 3.22 -53.33
CA GLU A 90 -18.55 2.06 -54.17
C GLU A 90 -17.21 1.46 -53.74
N PHE A 91 -17.28 0.36 -52.98
CA PHE A 91 -16.10 -0.29 -52.42
C PHE A 91 -15.62 -1.49 -53.25
N ASN A 92 -14.32 -1.51 -53.57
CA ASN A 92 -13.64 -2.63 -54.21
C ASN A 92 -12.91 -3.50 -53.18
N TRP A 93 -13.65 -4.36 -52.48
CA TRP A 93 -13.12 -5.18 -51.38
C TRP A 93 -12.29 -6.39 -51.82
N GLN A 94 -12.52 -6.92 -53.02
CA GLN A 94 -12.03 -8.25 -53.42
C GLN A 94 -10.52 -8.46 -53.24
N PRO A 95 -9.62 -7.53 -53.63
CA PRO A 95 -8.18 -7.72 -53.43
C PRO A 95 -7.79 -7.79 -51.94
N TRP A 96 -8.48 -7.03 -51.11
CA TRP A 96 -8.21 -6.89 -49.67
C TRP A 96 -8.77 -8.07 -48.88
N ASP A 97 -9.93 -8.59 -49.28
CA ASP A 97 -10.50 -9.84 -48.75
C ASP A 97 -9.49 -10.98 -48.88
N GLN A 98 -8.90 -11.14 -50.06
CA GLN A 98 -7.91 -12.17 -50.31
C GLN A 98 -6.64 -12.01 -49.47
N ILE A 99 -6.24 -10.77 -49.15
CA ILE A 99 -5.07 -10.51 -48.30
C ILE A 99 -5.37 -10.91 -46.86
N ILE A 100 -6.52 -10.48 -46.32
CA ILE A 100 -6.93 -10.81 -44.96
C ILE A 100 -7.13 -12.32 -44.81
N ASP A 101 -7.85 -12.96 -45.73
CA ASP A 101 -8.12 -14.40 -45.67
C ASP A 101 -6.82 -15.21 -45.71
N ALA A 102 -5.85 -14.80 -46.53
CA ALA A 102 -4.56 -15.48 -46.63
C ALA A 102 -3.68 -15.30 -45.39
N ALA A 103 -3.76 -14.15 -44.71
CA ALA A 103 -3.05 -13.90 -43.45
C ALA A 103 -3.68 -14.68 -42.29
N VAL A 104 -5.01 -14.62 -42.15
CA VAL A 104 -5.76 -15.32 -41.10
C VAL A 104 -5.59 -16.84 -41.22
N ALA A 105 -5.54 -17.39 -42.44
CA ALA A 105 -5.29 -18.82 -42.66
C ALA A 105 -3.94 -19.33 -42.14
N ARG A 106 -3.02 -18.42 -41.75
CA ARG A 106 -1.68 -18.69 -41.23
C ARG A 106 -1.47 -18.18 -39.80
N ASP A 107 -2.56 -17.81 -39.13
CA ASP A 107 -2.53 -17.24 -37.78
C ASP A 107 -1.66 -15.97 -37.68
N LEU A 108 -1.52 -15.22 -38.78
CA LEU A 108 -0.80 -13.95 -38.79
C LEU A 108 -1.73 -12.83 -38.33
N GLU A 109 -1.33 -12.12 -37.28
CA GLU A 109 -1.99 -10.87 -36.89
C GLU A 109 -1.72 -9.79 -37.94
N VAL A 110 -2.73 -8.97 -38.22
CA VAL A 110 -2.64 -7.89 -39.21
C VAL A 110 -2.78 -6.55 -38.51
N VAL A 111 -1.72 -5.73 -38.57
CA VAL A 111 -1.80 -4.30 -38.27
C VAL A 111 -2.24 -3.60 -39.56
N ALA A 112 -3.53 -3.27 -39.65
CA ALA A 112 -4.14 -2.65 -40.81
C ALA A 112 -3.92 -1.14 -40.78
N VAL A 113 -3.12 -0.62 -41.72
CA VAL A 113 -2.88 0.83 -41.84
C VAL A 113 -3.94 1.44 -42.74
N LEU A 114 -4.86 2.19 -42.14
CA LEU A 114 -5.91 2.91 -42.85
C LEU A 114 -5.40 4.31 -43.20
N ASP A 115 -5.16 4.56 -44.48
CA ASP A 115 -4.54 5.79 -44.95
C ASP A 115 -5.04 6.22 -46.33
N SER A 116 -4.47 7.32 -46.84
CA SER A 116 -4.82 8.00 -48.09
C SER A 116 -6.25 8.55 -48.14
N SER A 117 -6.52 9.41 -49.12
CA SER A 117 -7.84 9.98 -49.39
C SER A 117 -8.17 9.82 -50.89
N PRO A 118 -9.34 9.27 -51.28
CA PRO A 118 -9.75 9.18 -52.68
C PRO A 118 -9.98 10.58 -53.27
N ASP A 119 -9.92 10.69 -54.60
CA ASP A 119 -10.00 11.97 -55.33
C ASP A 119 -11.23 12.80 -54.93
N TRP A 120 -12.37 12.16 -54.65
CA TRP A 120 -13.61 12.83 -54.27
C TRP A 120 -13.61 13.39 -52.84
N ALA A 121 -12.73 12.89 -51.97
CA ALA A 121 -12.63 13.29 -50.56
C ALA A 121 -11.49 14.29 -50.29
N ARG A 122 -10.67 14.61 -51.30
CA ARG A 122 -9.54 15.56 -51.16
C ARG A 122 -9.99 17.00 -51.36
N SER A 123 -9.27 17.92 -50.70
CA SER A 123 -9.40 19.35 -50.99
C SER A 123 -8.89 19.64 -52.42
N PRO A 124 -9.40 20.69 -53.10
CA PRO A 124 -8.87 21.10 -54.40
C PRO A 124 -7.36 21.40 -54.38
N GLU A 125 -6.86 21.93 -53.27
CA GLU A 125 -5.43 22.25 -53.07
C GLU A 125 -4.55 21.00 -53.00
N ASP A 126 -5.13 19.89 -52.53
CA ASP A 126 -4.48 18.60 -52.32
C ASP A 126 -4.74 17.60 -53.46
N ALA A 127 -5.33 18.04 -54.58
CA ALA A 127 -5.82 17.16 -55.64
C ALA A 127 -4.77 16.17 -56.18
N ALA A 128 -3.49 16.55 -56.19
CA ALA A 128 -2.38 15.73 -56.68
C ALA A 128 -1.72 14.84 -55.61
N ASN A 129 -2.11 14.97 -54.32
CA ASN A 129 -1.50 14.22 -53.22
C ASN A 129 -2.51 13.25 -52.58
N PRO A 130 -2.49 11.95 -52.91
CA PRO A 130 -3.39 10.97 -52.30
C PRO A 130 -3.12 10.76 -50.81
N LEU A 131 -1.96 11.16 -50.29
CA LEU A 131 -1.60 11.12 -48.87
C LEU A 131 -1.90 12.44 -48.16
N ALA A 132 -2.76 13.29 -48.72
CA ALA A 132 -3.32 14.42 -47.99
C ALA A 132 -4.49 13.95 -47.10
N PRO A 133 -4.68 14.58 -45.92
CA PRO A 133 -5.86 14.30 -45.10
C PRO A 133 -7.15 14.64 -45.87
N PRO A 134 -8.27 14.00 -45.54
CA PRO A 134 -9.54 14.29 -46.18
C PRO A 134 -10.01 15.71 -45.88
N ALA A 135 -10.77 16.29 -46.82
CA ALA A 135 -11.47 17.56 -46.57
C ALA A 135 -12.51 17.44 -45.44
N SER A 136 -13.07 16.24 -45.23
CA SER A 136 -14.00 15.91 -44.16
C SER A 136 -13.54 14.67 -43.40
N ARG A 137 -13.27 14.82 -42.11
CA ARG A 137 -12.90 13.70 -41.23
C ARG A 137 -14.00 12.64 -41.14
N ALA A 138 -15.26 13.04 -41.25
CA ALA A 138 -16.41 12.14 -41.20
C ALA A 138 -16.45 11.17 -42.40
N ASP A 139 -15.89 11.56 -43.55
CA ASP A 139 -15.82 10.69 -44.72
C ASP A 139 -14.81 9.57 -44.48
N PHE A 140 -13.64 9.90 -43.92
CA PHE A 140 -12.65 8.90 -43.49
C PHE A 140 -13.19 8.03 -42.34
N GLY A 141 -13.91 8.61 -41.39
CA GLY A 141 -14.61 7.88 -40.33
C GLY A 141 -15.61 6.86 -40.89
N SER A 142 -16.37 7.24 -41.93
CA SER A 142 -17.32 6.34 -42.60
C SER A 142 -16.63 5.16 -43.28
N PHE A 143 -15.48 5.42 -43.93
CA PHE A 143 -14.61 4.37 -44.48
C PHE A 143 -14.07 3.45 -43.38
N ALA A 144 -13.54 4.02 -42.29
CA ALA A 144 -13.00 3.25 -41.16
C ALA A 144 -14.08 2.37 -40.52
N ALA A 145 -15.30 2.87 -40.35
CA ALA A 145 -16.44 2.06 -39.90
C ALA A 145 -16.80 0.95 -40.89
N ALA A 146 -16.77 1.22 -42.20
CA ALA A 146 -17.05 0.22 -43.23
C ALA A 146 -16.00 -0.90 -43.26
N PHE A 147 -14.73 -0.52 -43.08
CA PHE A 147 -13.61 -1.45 -42.95
C PHE A 147 -13.75 -2.31 -41.68
N ALA A 148 -13.96 -1.70 -40.51
CA ALA A 148 -14.14 -2.40 -39.24
C ALA A 148 -15.35 -3.34 -39.26
N ARG A 149 -16.51 -2.91 -39.79
CA ARG A 149 -17.70 -3.78 -39.97
C ARG A 149 -17.43 -5.01 -40.84
N ARG A 150 -16.44 -4.94 -41.72
CA ARG A 150 -16.10 -6.02 -42.65
C ARG A 150 -15.06 -6.99 -42.08
N TYR A 151 -14.11 -6.49 -41.29
CA TYR A 151 -12.92 -7.23 -40.88
C TYR A 151 -12.75 -7.42 -39.38
N GLY A 152 -13.56 -6.78 -38.52
CA GLY A 152 -13.38 -6.84 -37.04
C GLY A 152 -13.44 -8.24 -36.44
N ASP A 153 -14.16 -9.18 -37.05
CA ASP A 153 -14.16 -10.58 -36.60
C ASP A 153 -12.85 -11.34 -36.95
N ARG A 154 -11.96 -10.73 -37.74
CA ARG A 154 -10.76 -11.36 -38.33
C ARG A 154 -9.45 -10.65 -38.02
N LEU A 155 -9.47 -9.38 -37.60
CA LEU A 155 -8.30 -8.62 -37.18
C LEU A 155 -8.70 -7.65 -36.07
N ARG A 156 -7.73 -7.28 -35.22
CA ARG A 156 -7.97 -6.37 -34.09
C ARG A 156 -7.20 -5.05 -34.12
N PHE A 157 -6.12 -4.93 -34.89
CA PHE A 157 -5.25 -3.74 -34.86
C PHE A 157 -5.50 -2.80 -36.04
N TYR A 158 -5.91 -1.57 -35.74
CA TYR A 158 -6.21 -0.52 -36.72
C TYR A 158 -5.25 0.66 -36.53
N GLN A 159 -4.27 0.82 -37.42
CA GLN A 159 -3.43 2.01 -37.45
C GLN A 159 -4.14 3.13 -38.23
N VAL A 160 -4.34 4.28 -37.56
CA VAL A 160 -5.00 5.43 -38.18
C VAL A 160 -3.95 6.38 -38.76
N TRP A 161 -3.87 6.40 -40.08
CA TRP A 161 -2.91 7.15 -40.90
C TRP A 161 -1.45 6.67 -40.77
N ASP A 162 -0.56 7.26 -41.55
CA ASP A 162 0.88 7.02 -41.50
C ASP A 162 1.66 8.32 -41.70
N GLU A 163 2.65 8.56 -40.84
CA GLU A 163 3.60 9.68 -40.91
C GLU A 163 2.96 11.10 -41.09
N PRO A 164 1.91 11.48 -40.33
CA PRO A 164 1.26 12.80 -40.47
C PRO A 164 2.18 13.97 -40.08
N ASN A 165 3.36 13.69 -39.53
CA ASN A 165 4.34 14.67 -39.08
C ASN A 165 5.31 15.13 -40.19
N ILE A 166 5.12 14.69 -41.43
CA ILE A 166 5.85 15.20 -42.61
C ILE A 166 4.90 15.68 -43.71
N ALA A 167 5.29 16.76 -44.40
CA ALA A 167 4.45 17.42 -45.39
C ALA A 167 3.96 16.49 -46.53
N PRO A 168 4.79 15.60 -47.11
CA PRO A 168 4.32 14.72 -48.19
C PRO A 168 3.14 13.85 -47.79
N HIS A 169 3.00 13.50 -46.51
CA HIS A 169 1.94 12.64 -45.98
C HIS A 169 0.87 13.43 -45.22
N TRP A 170 0.88 14.76 -45.37
CA TRP A 170 -0.12 15.66 -44.78
C TRP A 170 -0.43 16.88 -45.67
N GLY A 171 -0.59 16.68 -46.99
CA GLY A 171 -1.07 17.72 -47.92
C GLY A 171 0.00 18.71 -48.42
N SER A 172 1.29 18.35 -48.34
CA SER A 172 2.43 19.18 -48.79
C SER A 172 2.45 20.58 -48.18
N ARG A 173 1.94 20.71 -46.95
CA ARG A 173 1.77 21.96 -46.19
C ARG A 173 2.33 21.78 -44.77
N PRO A 174 2.38 22.84 -43.94
CA PRO A 174 2.80 22.67 -42.56
C PRO A 174 1.96 21.62 -41.84
N VAL A 175 2.63 20.74 -41.09
CA VAL A 175 1.99 19.62 -40.39
C VAL A 175 1.20 20.13 -39.18
N ASP A 176 0.14 19.42 -38.82
CA ASP A 176 -0.78 19.83 -37.75
C ASP A 176 -1.21 18.64 -36.90
N ALA A 177 -0.58 18.50 -35.73
CA ALA A 177 -0.90 17.45 -34.77
C ALA A 177 -2.34 17.53 -34.24
N ALA A 178 -2.93 18.72 -34.14
CA ALA A 178 -4.31 18.89 -33.69
C ALA A 178 -5.32 18.46 -34.77
N ASP A 179 -5.00 18.72 -36.05
CA ASP A 179 -5.80 18.24 -37.18
C ASP A 179 -5.78 16.70 -37.24
N TYR A 180 -4.58 16.10 -37.12
CA TYR A 180 -4.43 14.65 -37.02
C TYR A 180 -5.16 14.07 -35.80
N THR A 181 -5.08 14.71 -34.63
CA THR A 181 -5.82 14.29 -33.42
C THR A 181 -7.32 14.23 -33.67
N GLY A 182 -7.84 15.16 -34.47
CA GLY A 182 -9.24 15.15 -34.89
C GLY A 182 -9.59 13.98 -35.81
N LEU A 183 -8.72 13.64 -36.77
CA LEU A 183 -8.89 12.48 -37.65
C LEU A 183 -8.83 11.16 -36.86
N LEU A 184 -7.83 11.03 -35.98
CA LEU A 184 -7.66 9.90 -35.07
C LEU A 184 -8.90 9.69 -34.21
N ARG A 185 -9.41 10.76 -33.60
CA ARG A 185 -10.63 10.72 -32.79
C ARG A 185 -11.83 10.22 -33.59
N GLU A 186 -12.07 10.76 -34.78
CA GLU A 186 -13.21 10.36 -35.60
C GLU A 186 -13.10 8.88 -36.00
N ALA A 187 -11.93 8.45 -36.48
CA ALA A 187 -11.70 7.05 -36.83
C ALA A 187 -11.87 6.12 -35.63
N ALA A 188 -11.31 6.46 -34.46
CA ALA A 188 -11.42 5.66 -33.24
C ALA A 188 -12.88 5.48 -32.79
N VAL A 189 -13.69 6.54 -32.84
CA VAL A 189 -15.14 6.46 -32.51
C VAL A 189 -15.85 5.52 -33.48
N GLN A 190 -15.64 5.70 -34.77
CA GLN A 190 -16.33 4.95 -35.83
C GLN A 190 -15.91 3.48 -35.88
N VAL A 191 -14.62 3.19 -35.68
CA VAL A 191 -14.10 1.82 -35.59
C VAL A 191 -14.65 1.13 -34.35
N ARG A 192 -14.59 1.76 -33.16
CA ARG A 192 -15.09 1.14 -31.92
C ARG A 192 -16.61 0.92 -31.90
N GLU A 193 -17.38 1.74 -32.63
CA GLU A 193 -18.81 1.51 -32.83
C GLU A 193 -19.09 0.27 -33.69
N ALA A 194 -18.23 0.02 -34.69
CA ALA A 194 -18.32 -1.11 -35.59
C ALA A 194 -17.71 -2.41 -35.03
N ASP A 195 -16.63 -2.28 -34.25
CA ASP A 195 -15.81 -3.35 -33.67
C ASP A 195 -15.41 -2.95 -32.24
N PRO A 196 -16.16 -3.41 -31.22
CA PRO A 196 -15.88 -3.08 -29.82
C PRO A 196 -14.55 -3.60 -29.27
N ASP A 197 -13.95 -4.61 -29.92
CA ASP A 197 -12.68 -5.23 -29.50
C ASP A 197 -11.46 -4.63 -30.22
N ALA A 198 -11.69 -3.61 -31.06
CA ALA A 198 -10.66 -2.92 -31.82
C ALA A 198 -9.59 -2.27 -30.95
N VAL A 199 -8.33 -2.52 -31.31
CA VAL A 199 -7.14 -1.84 -30.80
C VAL A 199 -6.75 -0.73 -31.78
N ILE A 200 -6.86 0.51 -31.33
CA ILE A 200 -6.51 1.68 -32.14
C ILE A 200 -5.02 2.00 -31.98
N VAL A 201 -4.28 1.95 -33.09
CA VAL A 201 -2.86 2.32 -33.14
C VAL A 201 -2.76 3.74 -33.72
N ALA A 202 -2.10 4.65 -33.01
CA ALA A 202 -1.79 5.97 -33.56
C ALA A 202 -0.85 5.85 -34.77
N ALA A 203 -0.78 6.89 -35.60
CA ALA A 203 0.07 6.88 -36.78
C ALA A 203 1.52 6.64 -36.39
N ALA A 204 2.21 5.80 -37.15
CA ALA A 204 3.64 5.67 -37.03
C ALA A 204 4.28 7.00 -37.48
N LEU A 205 5.03 7.64 -36.58
CA LEU A 205 5.61 8.95 -36.84
C LEU A 205 6.97 8.80 -37.56
N ALA A 206 7.16 9.56 -38.63
CA ALA A 206 8.41 9.58 -39.37
C ALA A 206 9.54 10.14 -38.47
N PRO A 207 10.73 9.53 -38.46
CA PRO A 207 11.84 10.03 -37.64
C PRO A 207 12.45 11.28 -38.26
N THR A 208 12.42 12.39 -37.53
CA THR A 208 12.92 13.70 -37.98
C THR A 208 13.39 14.54 -36.79
N VAL A 209 14.31 15.48 -37.02
CA VAL A 209 14.82 16.41 -36.00
C VAL A 209 14.31 17.83 -36.22
N GLU A 210 13.52 18.07 -37.27
CA GLU A 210 12.96 19.36 -37.58
C GLU A 210 12.01 19.84 -36.47
N THR A 211 12.07 21.11 -36.12
CA THR A 211 11.31 21.65 -34.98
C THR A 211 9.86 22.04 -35.34
N GLY A 212 9.49 22.03 -36.63
CA GLY A 212 8.15 22.34 -37.11
C GLY A 212 8.13 22.96 -38.51
N GLY A 213 6.95 23.34 -38.98
CA GLY A 213 6.73 23.81 -40.35
C GLY A 213 6.29 22.64 -41.24
N LEU A 214 7.00 22.39 -42.35
CA LEU A 214 6.68 21.29 -43.26
C LEU A 214 6.94 19.91 -42.65
N ASN A 215 7.90 19.78 -41.74
CA ASN A 215 8.18 18.54 -41.01
C ASN A 215 8.31 18.88 -39.52
N GLN A 216 7.90 17.96 -38.65
CA GLN A 216 8.02 18.11 -37.20
C GLN A 216 8.51 16.81 -36.58
N SER A 217 9.53 16.92 -35.70
CA SER A 217 10.10 15.80 -34.98
C SER A 217 9.01 14.99 -34.31
N GLU A 218 9.11 13.67 -34.40
CA GLU A 218 8.18 12.72 -33.82
C GLU A 218 8.02 12.93 -32.30
N LEU A 219 9.06 13.40 -31.62
CA LEU A 219 9.01 13.74 -30.19
C LEU A 219 8.05 14.91 -29.93
N THR A 220 8.21 15.99 -30.70
CA THR A 220 7.39 17.21 -30.56
C THR A 220 5.97 16.97 -31.06
N PHE A 221 5.80 16.25 -32.17
CA PHE A 221 4.48 15.94 -32.73
C PHE A 221 3.67 15.06 -31.78
N LEU A 222 4.29 14.04 -31.15
CA LEU A 222 3.62 13.21 -30.15
C LEU A 222 3.21 14.01 -28.91
N ASP A 223 4.09 14.88 -28.43
CA ASP A 223 3.81 15.79 -27.30
C ASP A 223 2.66 16.77 -27.64
N ASP A 224 2.64 17.32 -28.86
CA ASP A 224 1.56 18.18 -29.33
C ASP A 224 0.23 17.42 -29.53
N LEU A 225 0.27 16.15 -29.94
CA LEU A 225 -0.89 15.25 -29.97
C LEU A 225 -1.48 15.05 -28.56
N TYR A 226 -0.64 14.82 -27.55
CA TYR A 226 -1.10 14.74 -26.15
C TYR A 226 -1.74 16.06 -25.70
N ARG A 227 -1.10 17.21 -25.99
CA ARG A 227 -1.66 18.54 -25.68
C ARG A 227 -2.98 18.82 -26.37
N ALA A 228 -3.18 18.30 -27.57
CA ALA A 228 -4.43 18.38 -28.31
C ALA A 228 -5.53 17.46 -27.74
N GLY A 229 -5.22 16.64 -26.72
CA GLY A 229 -6.16 15.72 -26.08
C GLY A 229 -6.26 14.36 -26.78
N GLY A 230 -5.18 13.91 -27.43
CA GLY A 230 -5.12 12.66 -28.18
C GLY A 230 -5.19 11.37 -27.36
N ALA A 231 -4.74 11.38 -26.10
CA ALA A 231 -4.56 10.16 -25.28
C ALA A 231 -5.76 9.19 -25.25
N PRO A 232 -7.03 9.63 -25.13
CA PRO A 232 -8.16 8.69 -25.06
C PRO A 232 -8.50 7.99 -26.40
N TRP A 233 -7.87 8.38 -27.51
CA TRP A 233 -8.24 7.99 -28.87
C TRP A 233 -7.30 6.97 -29.50
N PHE A 234 -6.28 6.50 -28.78
CA PHE A 234 -5.45 5.37 -29.19
C PHE A 234 -5.20 4.45 -28.00
N ASP A 235 -4.97 3.17 -28.28
CA ASP A 235 -4.62 2.12 -27.31
C ASP A 235 -3.13 1.77 -27.38
N VAL A 236 -2.47 2.11 -28.50
CA VAL A 236 -1.05 1.89 -28.76
C VAL A 236 -0.50 3.10 -29.54
N ALA A 237 0.61 3.69 -29.08
CA ALA A 237 1.35 4.69 -29.85
C ALA A 237 2.31 4.00 -30.85
N ALA A 238 2.79 4.67 -31.89
CA ALA A 238 3.70 4.04 -32.87
C ALA A 238 4.94 4.90 -33.21
N ALA A 239 6.05 4.22 -33.50
CA ALA A 239 7.35 4.81 -33.81
C ALA A 239 8.04 4.10 -34.98
N GLN A 240 8.89 4.82 -35.73
CA GLN A 240 9.74 4.25 -36.79
C GLN A 240 11.23 4.54 -36.59
N PRO A 241 11.87 4.00 -35.54
CA PRO A 241 13.26 4.32 -35.19
C PRO A 241 14.27 3.57 -36.08
N TYR A 242 14.51 4.06 -37.30
CA TYR A 242 15.60 3.55 -38.14
C TYR A 242 16.98 3.79 -37.50
N GLY A 243 17.92 2.88 -37.74
CA GLY A 243 19.27 2.93 -37.15
C GLY A 243 20.27 3.81 -37.91
N PHE A 244 19.94 4.22 -39.14
CA PHE A 244 20.79 5.03 -40.02
C PHE A 244 22.20 4.41 -40.21
N ASP A 245 23.25 5.11 -39.78
CA ASP A 245 24.65 4.67 -39.84
C ASP A 245 25.25 4.38 -38.44
N LEU A 246 24.40 4.24 -37.43
CA LEU A 246 24.77 4.06 -36.03
C LEU A 246 24.46 2.66 -35.52
N ALA A 247 25.21 2.19 -34.54
CA ALA A 247 25.02 0.86 -33.97
C ALA A 247 23.72 0.79 -33.15
N PRO A 248 23.14 -0.40 -32.93
CA PRO A 248 21.90 -0.54 -32.15
C PRO A 248 22.03 -0.06 -30.68
N ASP A 249 23.21 -0.13 -30.09
CA ASP A 249 23.48 0.27 -28.71
C ASP A 249 23.83 1.76 -28.56
N ASP A 250 24.01 2.50 -29.67
CA ASP A 250 24.30 3.94 -29.65
C ASP A 250 23.22 4.71 -28.86
N PRO A 251 23.58 5.50 -27.83
CA PRO A 251 22.60 6.18 -26.98
C PRO A 251 21.67 7.12 -27.74
N PRO A 252 20.39 7.23 -27.35
CA PRO A 252 19.46 8.15 -27.97
C PRO A 252 19.86 9.60 -27.75
N ALA A 253 19.56 10.46 -28.72
CA ALA A 253 19.73 11.91 -28.59
C ALA A 253 18.62 12.66 -29.33
N THR A 254 18.22 13.82 -28.81
CA THR A 254 17.13 14.65 -29.38
C THR A 254 17.48 15.23 -30.75
N GLU A 255 18.77 15.44 -31.02
CA GLU A 255 19.27 16.05 -32.27
C GLU A 255 19.84 15.03 -33.28
N ARG A 256 19.71 13.73 -33.02
CA ARG A 256 20.33 12.69 -33.84
C ARG A 256 19.44 11.48 -33.97
N LEU A 257 19.11 11.11 -35.20
CA LEU A 257 18.31 9.93 -35.51
C LEU A 257 19.10 8.63 -35.29
N ASN A 258 18.52 7.71 -34.52
CA ASN A 258 19.04 6.36 -34.31
C ASN A 258 17.94 5.42 -33.77
N PHE A 259 18.24 4.13 -33.73
CA PHE A 259 17.34 3.08 -33.26
C PHE A 259 16.82 3.31 -31.83
N ARG A 260 17.67 3.80 -30.92
CA ARG A 260 17.28 4.00 -29.53
C ARG A 260 16.43 5.24 -29.27
N ARG A 261 16.18 6.11 -30.26
CA ARG A 261 15.25 7.25 -30.10
C ARG A 261 13.84 6.85 -29.68
N ALA A 262 13.43 5.59 -29.88
CA ALA A 262 12.20 5.06 -29.32
C ALA A 262 12.10 5.27 -27.79
N GLU A 263 13.22 5.25 -27.07
CA GLU A 263 13.29 5.53 -25.63
C GLU A 263 12.89 6.98 -25.30
N LEU A 264 13.17 7.93 -26.20
CA LEU A 264 12.76 9.33 -26.03
C LEU A 264 11.26 9.52 -26.31
N LEU A 265 10.72 8.84 -27.31
CA LEU A 265 9.26 8.81 -27.53
C LEU A 265 8.54 8.23 -26.33
N ARG A 266 9.07 7.14 -25.76
CA ARG A 266 8.56 6.57 -24.52
C ARG A 266 8.60 7.58 -23.38
N GLN A 267 9.69 8.35 -23.25
CA GLN A 267 9.78 9.41 -22.24
C GLN A 267 8.72 10.49 -22.44
N VAL A 268 8.41 10.89 -23.68
CA VAL A 268 7.33 11.85 -23.98
C VAL A 268 5.97 11.33 -23.51
N MET A 269 5.69 10.02 -23.68
CA MET A 269 4.45 9.41 -23.16
C MET A 269 4.40 9.48 -21.63
N VAL A 270 5.49 9.10 -20.96
CA VAL A 270 5.60 9.12 -19.49
C VAL A 270 5.45 10.54 -18.93
N ASP A 271 6.09 11.52 -19.56
CA ASP A 271 6.02 12.93 -19.16
C ASP A 271 4.60 13.51 -19.31
N ASN A 272 3.81 12.98 -20.25
CA ASN A 272 2.39 13.30 -20.43
C ASN A 272 1.45 12.44 -19.56
N GLY A 273 2.00 11.63 -18.64
CA GLY A 273 1.22 10.81 -17.69
C GLY A 273 0.68 9.50 -18.28
N ASP A 274 1.17 9.10 -19.46
CA ASP A 274 0.75 7.89 -20.18
C ASP A 274 1.80 6.77 -20.12
N ALA A 275 2.16 6.39 -18.90
CA ALA A 275 3.08 5.27 -18.66
C ALA A 275 2.42 3.89 -18.89
N ALA A 276 1.10 3.82 -19.03
CA ALA A 276 0.35 2.57 -19.18
C ALA A 276 0.24 2.09 -20.62
N THR A 277 0.26 3.02 -21.59
CA THR A 277 0.15 2.69 -23.01
C THR A 277 1.48 2.18 -23.58
N ARG A 278 1.41 1.17 -24.44
CA ARG A 278 2.57 0.58 -25.12
C ARG A 278 2.94 1.34 -26.40
N LEU A 279 4.21 1.23 -26.81
CA LEU A 279 4.74 1.84 -28.04
C LEU A 279 5.07 0.74 -29.06
N LEU A 280 4.38 0.74 -30.20
CA LEU A 280 4.67 -0.13 -31.34
C LEU A 280 5.87 0.41 -32.12
N ILE A 281 6.88 -0.44 -32.33
CA ILE A 281 7.98 -0.13 -33.24
C ILE A 281 7.55 -0.58 -34.64
N ALA A 282 6.82 0.28 -35.34
CA ALA A 282 6.14 -0.02 -36.59
C ALA A 282 7.08 -0.27 -37.77
N ALA A 283 8.27 0.33 -37.76
CA ALA A 283 9.35 0.01 -38.69
C ALA A 283 10.72 0.32 -38.08
N TYR A 284 11.66 -0.62 -38.14
CA TYR A 284 13.07 -0.38 -37.83
C TYR A 284 13.97 -1.08 -38.84
N GLY A 285 15.22 -0.63 -38.90
CA GLY A 285 16.25 -1.31 -39.68
C GLY A 285 17.40 -0.40 -40.09
N TRP A 286 18.33 -0.97 -40.84
CA TRP A 286 19.48 -0.29 -41.42
C TRP A 286 19.44 -0.44 -42.93
N HIS A 287 19.68 0.66 -43.64
CA HIS A 287 19.73 0.63 -45.10
C HIS A 287 21.08 0.05 -45.55
N ALA A 288 21.06 -0.93 -46.46
CA ALA A 288 22.27 -1.48 -47.06
C ALA A 288 22.06 -1.79 -48.55
N THR A 289 23.08 -1.58 -49.37
CA THR A 289 23.11 -1.97 -50.79
C THR A 289 24.37 -2.78 -51.10
N PRO A 290 24.38 -3.56 -52.20
CA PRO A 290 25.59 -4.24 -52.65
C PRO A 290 26.74 -3.26 -52.93
N PRO A 291 28.01 -3.68 -52.75
CA PRO A 291 29.16 -2.84 -53.04
C PRO A 291 29.14 -2.33 -54.49
N GLY A 292 29.24 -1.01 -54.68
CA GLY A 292 29.28 -0.38 -56.01
C GLY A 292 27.97 0.25 -56.48
N ASP A 293 26.90 0.20 -55.68
CA ASP A 293 25.62 0.86 -55.94
C ASP A 293 25.35 1.99 -54.91
N PRO A 294 25.91 3.20 -55.12
CA PRO A 294 25.80 4.31 -54.19
C PRO A 294 24.56 5.14 -54.53
N ALA A 295 23.37 4.54 -54.49
CA ALA A 295 22.16 5.34 -54.43
C ALA A 295 22.24 6.21 -53.15
N ALA A 296 22.12 7.53 -53.30
CA ALA A 296 22.10 8.43 -52.15
C ALA A 296 20.83 8.14 -51.33
N SER A 297 21.01 7.51 -50.18
CA SER A 297 19.91 7.15 -49.28
C SER A 297 19.75 8.20 -48.18
N PRO A 298 18.53 8.69 -47.90
CA PRO A 298 18.29 9.58 -46.77
C PRO A 298 18.53 8.88 -45.43
N TRP A 299 18.52 7.55 -45.39
CA TRP A 299 18.85 6.74 -44.21
C TRP A 299 20.34 6.44 -44.05
N LYS A 300 21.20 7.02 -44.92
CA LYS A 300 22.61 6.65 -45.04
C LYS A 300 22.75 5.16 -45.38
N SER A 301 23.94 4.57 -45.32
CA SER A 301 24.13 3.18 -45.74
C SER A 301 25.21 2.48 -44.91
N VAL A 302 24.95 1.21 -44.61
CA VAL A 302 25.88 0.27 -43.98
C VAL A 302 26.16 -0.90 -44.92
N SER A 303 27.16 -1.73 -44.60
CA SER A 303 27.37 -2.98 -45.35
C SER A 303 26.27 -4.01 -45.08
N LEU A 304 26.06 -4.95 -46.01
CA LEU A 304 25.11 -6.05 -45.83
C LEU A 304 25.41 -6.89 -44.57
N ASP A 305 26.70 -7.10 -44.25
CA ASP A 305 27.12 -7.83 -43.05
C ASP A 305 26.80 -7.03 -41.77
N GLN A 306 26.98 -5.70 -41.80
CA GLN A 306 26.56 -4.83 -40.69
C GLN A 306 25.05 -4.85 -40.51
N GLN A 307 24.28 -4.74 -41.60
CA GLN A 307 22.82 -4.82 -41.55
C GLN A 307 22.36 -6.11 -40.86
N ALA A 308 22.83 -7.26 -41.33
CA ALA A 308 22.46 -8.57 -40.78
C ALA A 308 22.79 -8.69 -39.27
N ARG A 309 24.00 -8.30 -38.87
CA ARG A 309 24.44 -8.37 -37.46
C ARG A 309 23.72 -7.38 -36.56
N TRP A 310 23.60 -6.12 -36.98
CA TRP A 310 22.95 -5.07 -36.20
C TRP A 310 21.46 -5.32 -36.03
N THR A 311 20.79 -5.97 -36.98
CA THR A 311 19.39 -6.39 -36.79
C THR A 311 19.23 -7.37 -35.61
N VAL A 312 20.11 -8.36 -35.47
CA VAL A 312 20.08 -9.30 -34.34
C VAL A 312 20.36 -8.58 -33.01
N GLU A 313 21.42 -7.76 -32.98
CA GLU A 313 21.78 -6.96 -31.80
C GLU A 313 20.65 -6.00 -31.38
N ALA A 314 19.91 -5.42 -32.33
CA ALA A 314 18.77 -4.55 -32.08
C ALA A 314 17.56 -5.28 -31.49
N ASN A 315 17.28 -6.49 -31.99
CA ASN A 315 16.18 -7.31 -31.47
C ASN A 315 16.46 -7.75 -30.04
N ASP A 316 17.69 -8.17 -29.75
CA ASP A 316 18.14 -8.48 -28.38
C ASP A 316 18.08 -7.25 -27.47
N TRP A 317 18.46 -6.07 -27.98
CA TRP A 317 18.35 -4.82 -27.23
C TRP A 317 16.90 -4.52 -26.85
N ALA A 318 15.99 -4.54 -27.83
CA ALA A 318 14.57 -4.27 -27.61
C ALA A 318 13.96 -5.25 -26.61
N ARG A 319 14.23 -6.56 -26.75
CA ARG A 319 13.77 -7.60 -25.82
C ARG A 319 14.23 -7.35 -24.39
N ARG A 320 15.49 -6.94 -24.19
CA ARG A 320 16.06 -6.72 -22.85
C ARG A 320 15.71 -5.39 -22.21
N ASN A 321 15.47 -4.35 -23.01
CA ASN A 321 15.45 -2.97 -22.51
C ASN A 321 14.12 -2.24 -22.75
N TRP A 322 13.23 -2.76 -23.61
CA TRP A 322 11.97 -2.08 -23.97
C TRP A 322 10.74 -2.86 -23.50
N PRO A 323 10.54 -3.02 -22.17
CA PRO A 323 9.37 -3.71 -21.58
C PRO A 323 8.02 -3.06 -21.94
N TRP A 324 8.08 -1.83 -22.44
CA TRP A 324 6.95 -1.00 -22.83
C TRP A 324 6.60 -1.14 -24.32
N SER A 325 7.35 -1.92 -25.09
CA SER A 325 7.07 -2.12 -26.51
C SER A 325 5.80 -2.95 -26.70
N ALA A 326 4.96 -2.56 -27.67
CA ALA A 326 3.84 -3.37 -28.12
C ALA A 326 4.28 -4.48 -29.09
N GLY A 327 5.50 -4.42 -29.61
CA GLY A 327 5.99 -5.27 -30.70
C GLY A 327 6.93 -4.48 -31.63
N ILE A 328 7.70 -5.20 -32.44
CA ILE A 328 8.67 -4.61 -33.39
C ILE A 328 8.55 -5.24 -34.78
N ALA A 329 8.47 -4.40 -35.82
CA ALA A 329 8.37 -4.83 -37.21
C ALA A 329 9.57 -4.42 -38.06
N TRP A 330 10.15 -5.39 -38.77
CA TRP A 330 11.19 -5.13 -39.76
C TRP A 330 10.68 -4.21 -40.86
N ALA A 331 11.55 -3.30 -41.30
CA ALA A 331 11.25 -2.22 -42.22
C ALA A 331 10.49 -2.63 -43.49
N TRP A 332 10.93 -3.65 -44.24
CA TRP A 332 10.24 -4.10 -45.47
C TRP A 332 10.58 -5.54 -45.85
N TRP A 333 9.58 -6.38 -46.13
CA TRP A 333 9.80 -7.66 -46.82
C TRP A 333 10.26 -7.42 -48.26
N GLN A 334 9.42 -6.73 -49.04
CA GLN A 334 9.74 -6.02 -50.28
C GLN A 334 8.87 -4.75 -50.32
N PRO A 335 9.43 -3.57 -50.67
CA PRO A 335 8.68 -2.32 -50.71
C PRO A 335 7.83 -2.19 -51.98
N GLN A 336 6.72 -1.45 -51.91
CA GLN A 336 5.91 -1.03 -53.06
C GLN A 336 6.58 0.14 -53.82
N GLN A 337 7.87 0.04 -54.13
CA GLN A 337 8.61 1.10 -54.80
C GLN A 337 9.35 0.56 -56.03
N PRO A 338 9.65 1.39 -57.05
CA PRO A 338 10.52 1.00 -58.15
C PRO A 338 11.87 0.48 -57.64
N SER A 339 12.50 -0.46 -58.34
CA SER A 339 13.72 -1.16 -57.88
C SER A 339 14.93 -0.27 -57.58
N GLY A 340 14.95 0.96 -58.08
CA GLY A 340 16.00 1.95 -57.81
C GLY A 340 15.73 2.87 -56.60
N ASP A 341 14.60 2.69 -55.92
CA ASP A 341 14.23 3.49 -54.76
C ASP A 341 15.01 3.06 -53.50
N PRO A 342 15.49 3.99 -52.65
CA PRO A 342 16.25 3.65 -51.45
C PRO A 342 15.53 2.72 -50.46
N HIS A 343 14.20 2.61 -50.48
CA HIS A 343 13.48 1.63 -49.65
C HIS A 343 13.93 0.19 -49.90
N TRP A 344 14.40 -0.13 -51.10
CA TRP A 344 14.95 -1.46 -51.41
C TRP A 344 16.19 -1.81 -50.60
N GLY A 345 16.89 -0.82 -50.03
CA GLY A 345 18.01 -1.06 -49.11
C GLY A 345 17.60 -1.80 -47.84
N PHE A 346 16.32 -1.80 -47.46
CA PHE A 346 15.76 -2.52 -46.30
C PHE A 346 15.11 -3.86 -46.64
N ALA A 347 14.91 -4.16 -47.92
CA ALA A 347 14.14 -5.33 -48.33
C ALA A 347 14.79 -6.64 -47.83
N VAL A 348 13.98 -7.60 -47.40
CA VAL A 348 14.41 -8.97 -47.04
C VAL A 348 14.72 -9.78 -48.30
N LEU A 349 13.89 -9.62 -49.34
CA LEU A 349 14.12 -10.16 -50.68
C LEU A 349 14.46 -9.02 -51.64
N ASN A 350 15.32 -9.26 -52.63
CA ASN A 350 15.56 -8.28 -53.70
C ASN A 350 14.39 -8.25 -54.72
N ALA A 351 14.47 -7.38 -55.74
CA ALA A 351 13.42 -7.25 -56.75
C ALA A 351 13.19 -8.52 -57.59
N ASP A 352 14.20 -9.40 -57.66
CA ASP A 352 14.15 -10.69 -58.36
C ASP A 352 13.64 -11.85 -57.47
N ASN A 353 13.19 -11.54 -56.25
CA ASN A 353 12.76 -12.48 -55.20
C ASN A 353 13.87 -13.38 -54.64
N GLU A 354 15.13 -12.98 -54.80
CA GLU A 354 16.25 -13.67 -54.17
C GLU A 354 16.46 -13.18 -52.73
N PRO A 355 16.74 -14.09 -51.79
CA PRO A 355 16.93 -13.73 -50.39
C PRO A 355 18.24 -12.97 -50.19
N ARG A 356 18.19 -11.91 -49.37
CA ARG A 356 19.37 -11.17 -48.92
C ARG A 356 19.95 -11.78 -47.63
N PRO A 357 21.23 -11.52 -47.29
CA PRO A 357 21.87 -12.08 -46.08
C PRO A 357 21.08 -11.86 -44.79
N LEU A 358 20.31 -10.77 -44.74
CA LEU A 358 19.40 -10.43 -43.66
C LEU A 358 18.35 -11.52 -43.37
N LEU A 359 17.78 -12.18 -44.39
CA LEU A 359 16.72 -13.19 -44.20
C LEU A 359 17.20 -14.31 -43.29
N ALA A 360 18.40 -14.82 -43.53
CA ALA A 360 18.96 -15.91 -42.73
C ALA A 360 19.18 -15.50 -41.26
N SER A 361 19.55 -14.23 -41.01
CA SER A 361 19.77 -13.73 -39.65
C SER A 361 18.45 -13.52 -38.89
N LEU A 362 17.44 -12.95 -39.56
CA LEU A 362 16.09 -12.80 -39.01
C LEU A 362 15.45 -14.16 -38.74
N GLN A 363 15.51 -15.09 -39.70
CA GLN A 363 14.96 -16.43 -39.54
C GLN A 363 15.64 -17.22 -38.41
N ALA A 364 16.96 -17.10 -38.27
CA ALA A 364 17.69 -17.74 -37.18
C ALA A 364 17.26 -17.17 -35.82
N TRP A 365 17.17 -15.84 -35.70
CA TRP A 365 16.79 -15.20 -34.44
C TRP A 365 15.32 -15.44 -34.09
N ASN A 366 14.39 -15.27 -35.04
CA ASN A 366 12.94 -15.44 -34.81
C ASN A 366 12.57 -16.87 -34.40
N ASN A 367 13.25 -17.89 -34.94
CA ASN A 367 12.96 -19.30 -34.65
C ASN A 367 13.74 -19.86 -33.44
N THR A 368 14.57 -19.04 -32.79
CA THR A 368 15.27 -19.44 -31.57
C THR A 368 14.40 -19.04 -30.38
N PRO A 369 14.07 -19.95 -29.44
CA PRO A 369 13.43 -19.58 -28.19
C PRO A 369 14.33 -18.63 -27.40
N HIS A 370 13.78 -17.52 -26.94
CA HIS A 370 14.50 -16.52 -26.16
C HIS A 370 14.01 -16.54 -24.71
N PRO A 371 14.89 -16.34 -23.71
CA PRO A 371 14.46 -16.13 -22.34
C PRO A 371 13.66 -14.83 -22.22
N LEU A 372 12.80 -14.76 -21.20
CA LEU A 372 12.07 -13.54 -20.87
C LEU A 372 13.05 -12.38 -20.63
N GLY A 373 12.90 -11.29 -21.37
CA GLY A 373 13.60 -10.04 -21.09
C GLY A 373 12.88 -9.22 -20.03
N ALA A 374 13.45 -8.06 -19.66
CA ALA A 374 12.78 -7.16 -18.73
C ALA A 374 11.39 -6.78 -19.24
N GLY A 375 10.39 -6.81 -18.36
CA GLY A 375 8.99 -6.53 -18.70
C GLY A 375 8.02 -7.56 -18.18
N VAL A 376 6.83 -7.58 -18.78
CA VAL A 376 5.75 -8.51 -18.42
C VAL A 376 5.59 -9.54 -19.52
N ALA A 377 5.58 -10.81 -19.15
CA ALA A 377 5.32 -11.93 -20.02
C ALA A 377 4.07 -12.69 -19.59
N THR A 378 3.31 -13.19 -20.56
CA THR A 378 2.13 -14.02 -20.29
C THR A 378 2.57 -15.45 -19.97
N PRO A 379 1.71 -16.27 -19.34
CA PRO A 379 2.06 -17.67 -19.11
C PRO A 379 2.11 -18.53 -20.39
N ALA A 380 1.62 -18.02 -21.53
CA ALA A 380 1.72 -18.68 -22.82
C ALA A 380 3.01 -18.34 -23.59
N ASP A 381 3.87 -17.49 -23.02
CA ASP A 381 5.15 -17.14 -23.63
C ASP A 381 6.02 -18.39 -23.88
N PRO A 382 6.69 -18.52 -25.04
CA PRO A 382 7.55 -19.68 -25.35
C PRO A 382 8.67 -19.95 -24.35
N ALA A 383 9.09 -18.94 -23.56
CA ALA A 383 10.08 -19.11 -22.49
C ALA A 383 9.51 -19.80 -21.23
N VAL A 384 8.19 -19.96 -21.16
CA VAL A 384 7.48 -20.65 -20.08
C VAL A 384 7.17 -22.07 -20.55
N THR A 385 7.78 -23.07 -19.90
CA THR A 385 7.54 -24.47 -20.20
C THR A 385 6.80 -25.15 -19.06
N GLU A 386 5.80 -25.96 -19.39
CA GLU A 386 5.01 -26.69 -18.40
C GLU A 386 5.28 -28.19 -18.42
N THR A 387 5.12 -28.80 -17.26
CA THR A 387 5.10 -30.25 -17.08
C THR A 387 4.02 -30.63 -16.09
N GLY A 388 3.36 -31.77 -16.34
CA GLY A 388 2.36 -32.32 -15.45
C GLY A 388 0.93 -31.83 -15.66
N GLY A 389 0.62 -31.24 -16.81
CA GLY A 389 -0.76 -30.96 -17.22
C GLY A 389 -1.28 -29.62 -16.74
N TRP A 390 -0.41 -28.61 -16.66
CA TRP A 390 -0.86 -27.23 -16.52
C TRP A 390 -1.67 -26.81 -17.74
N ARG A 391 -2.65 -25.94 -17.51
CA ARG A 391 -3.41 -25.31 -18.59
C ARG A 391 -2.92 -23.88 -18.74
N LEU A 392 -2.40 -23.56 -19.91
CA LEU A 392 -1.89 -22.24 -20.24
C LEU A 392 -2.85 -21.53 -21.20
N THR A 393 -3.06 -20.25 -20.96
CA THR A 393 -3.73 -19.32 -21.87
C THR A 393 -2.89 -18.05 -21.97
N GLY A 394 -3.16 -17.20 -22.95
CA GLY A 394 -2.50 -15.89 -23.06
C GLY A 394 -2.76 -14.96 -21.86
N GLN A 395 -3.66 -15.30 -20.92
CA GLN A 395 -3.98 -14.46 -19.77
C GLN A 395 -3.66 -15.09 -18.41
N ALA A 396 -3.55 -16.42 -18.34
CA ALA A 396 -3.32 -17.11 -17.07
C ALA A 396 -2.86 -18.56 -17.26
N ALA A 397 -2.22 -19.10 -16.21
CA ALA A 397 -1.92 -20.51 -16.03
C ALA A 397 -2.69 -21.09 -14.85
N ASP A 398 -3.22 -22.30 -15.03
CA ASP A 398 -3.94 -23.05 -14.01
C ASP A 398 -3.29 -24.41 -13.75
N PRO A 399 -2.97 -24.74 -12.49
CA PRO A 399 -2.43 -26.04 -12.14
C PRO A 399 -3.52 -27.11 -12.28
N PRO A 400 -3.14 -28.38 -12.50
CA PRO A 400 -4.09 -29.49 -12.55
C PRO A 400 -4.81 -29.65 -11.21
N HIS A 401 -6.07 -30.08 -11.27
CA HIS A 401 -6.90 -30.27 -10.08
C HIS A 401 -6.23 -31.21 -9.06
N GLY A 402 -5.97 -30.71 -7.86
CA GLY A 402 -5.34 -31.50 -6.80
C GLY A 402 -3.85 -31.80 -7.04
N ALA A 403 -3.12 -30.87 -7.68
CA ALA A 403 -1.68 -30.99 -7.92
C ALA A 403 -0.90 -31.45 -6.68
N SER A 404 0.06 -32.35 -6.88
CA SER A 404 0.74 -33.07 -5.78
C SER A 404 2.10 -32.49 -5.39
N GLY A 405 2.56 -31.42 -6.06
CA GLY A 405 3.89 -30.83 -5.90
C GLY A 405 4.98 -31.50 -6.74
N GLU A 406 4.84 -32.80 -7.03
CA GLU A 406 5.76 -33.55 -7.88
C GLU A 406 5.28 -33.61 -9.33
N GLY A 407 6.15 -33.22 -10.26
CA GLY A 407 5.88 -33.27 -11.70
C GLY A 407 4.87 -32.26 -12.24
N ASN A 408 4.27 -31.41 -11.38
CA ASN A 408 3.38 -30.31 -11.77
C ASN A 408 4.14 -28.97 -11.72
N THR A 409 4.82 -28.62 -12.80
CA THR A 409 5.88 -27.59 -12.83
C THR A 409 5.70 -26.58 -13.95
N LEU A 410 5.87 -25.30 -13.62
CA LEU A 410 6.11 -24.22 -14.59
C LEU A 410 7.56 -23.78 -14.48
N GLU A 411 8.30 -23.89 -15.56
CA GLU A 411 9.68 -23.41 -15.66
C GLU A 411 9.73 -22.16 -16.51
N VAL A 412 10.55 -21.20 -16.08
CA VAL A 412 10.68 -19.89 -16.72
C VAL A 412 12.15 -19.56 -16.86
N GLU A 413 12.62 -19.40 -18.10
CA GLU A 413 13.94 -18.86 -18.38
C GLU A 413 13.84 -17.34 -18.55
N PHE A 414 14.66 -16.58 -17.83
CA PHE A 414 14.64 -15.12 -17.88
C PHE A 414 16.04 -14.50 -17.79
N GLU A 415 16.19 -13.31 -18.34
CA GLU A 415 17.44 -12.54 -18.32
C GLU A 415 17.21 -11.21 -17.59
N GLY A 416 17.83 -11.05 -16.41
CA GLY A 416 17.75 -9.83 -15.62
C GLY A 416 18.12 -10.00 -14.15
N THR A 417 17.86 -8.97 -13.33
CA THR A 417 18.27 -8.91 -11.90
C THR A 417 17.19 -9.33 -10.91
N GLY A 418 15.98 -9.69 -11.37
CA GLY A 418 14.90 -10.16 -10.52
C GLY A 418 13.70 -10.69 -11.28
N LEU A 419 12.89 -11.51 -10.60
CA LEU A 419 11.67 -12.12 -11.11
C LEU A 419 10.54 -11.96 -10.09
N ALA A 420 9.37 -11.59 -10.57
CA ALA A 420 8.11 -11.60 -9.84
C ALA A 420 7.02 -12.31 -10.64
N VAL A 421 5.97 -12.77 -9.94
CA VAL A 421 4.82 -13.45 -10.51
C VAL A 421 3.58 -12.70 -10.07
N GLN A 422 2.75 -12.29 -11.02
CA GLN A 422 1.43 -11.76 -10.74
C GLN A 422 0.48 -12.93 -10.50
N VAL A 423 -0.15 -12.96 -9.34
CA VAL A 423 -1.07 -14.04 -8.95
C VAL A 423 -2.47 -13.52 -8.69
N GLN A 424 -3.46 -14.35 -9.01
CA GLN A 424 -4.84 -14.22 -8.55
C GLN A 424 -5.00 -15.08 -7.29
N ARG A 425 -5.14 -14.43 -6.14
CA ARG A 425 -5.47 -15.16 -4.90
C ARG A 425 -6.98 -15.34 -4.77
N GLY A 426 -7.39 -16.31 -3.97
CA GLY A 426 -8.81 -16.54 -3.73
C GLY A 426 -9.07 -17.48 -2.56
N PRO A 427 -10.35 -17.72 -2.21
CA PRO A 427 -10.74 -18.58 -1.10
C PRO A 427 -10.56 -20.08 -1.42
N PHE A 428 -9.44 -20.47 -2.03
CA PHE A 428 -9.11 -21.85 -2.41
C PHE A 428 -7.77 -22.27 -1.79
N TRP A 429 -7.52 -23.57 -1.75
CA TRP A 429 -6.28 -24.12 -1.22
C TRP A 429 -5.29 -24.42 -2.34
N SER A 430 -4.19 -23.68 -2.39
CA SER A 430 -3.07 -23.93 -3.29
C SER A 430 -1.83 -23.17 -2.80
N TYR A 431 -0.65 -23.71 -3.10
CA TYR A 431 0.62 -22.97 -3.00
C TYR A 431 1.60 -23.43 -4.09
N LEU A 432 2.55 -22.56 -4.41
CA LEU A 432 3.62 -22.82 -5.38
C LEU A 432 4.96 -22.87 -4.64
N THR A 433 5.70 -23.96 -4.74
CA THR A 433 7.10 -24.01 -4.29
C THR A 433 7.99 -23.48 -5.40
N ALA A 434 8.86 -22.50 -5.13
CA ALA A 434 9.69 -21.86 -6.15
C ALA A 434 11.19 -22.06 -5.91
N THR A 435 11.94 -22.29 -6.98
CA THR A 435 13.41 -22.24 -7.00
C THR A 435 13.89 -21.32 -8.11
N VAL A 436 15.07 -20.73 -7.93
CA VAL A 436 15.80 -19.98 -8.96
C VAL A 436 17.22 -20.54 -9.01
N ASP A 437 17.66 -20.95 -10.19
CA ASP A 437 18.95 -21.61 -10.45
C ASP A 437 19.20 -22.85 -9.55
N GLY A 438 18.13 -23.59 -9.27
CA GLY A 438 18.14 -24.79 -8.42
C GLY A 438 18.14 -24.52 -6.92
N GLU A 439 18.25 -23.26 -6.49
CA GLU A 439 18.20 -22.86 -5.10
C GLU A 439 16.80 -22.34 -4.72
N PRO A 440 16.32 -22.52 -3.48
CA PRO A 440 15.02 -22.00 -3.07
C PRO A 440 14.93 -20.48 -3.24
N ALA A 441 13.87 -20.01 -3.90
CA ALA A 441 13.67 -18.63 -4.30
C ALA A 441 13.87 -17.64 -3.12
N GLY A 442 14.79 -16.70 -3.29
CA GLY A 442 15.31 -15.87 -2.19
C GLY A 442 14.30 -14.89 -1.59
N ALA A 443 13.30 -14.46 -2.36
CA ALA A 443 12.31 -13.49 -1.90
C ALA A 443 11.07 -14.13 -1.25
N LEU A 444 10.95 -15.47 -1.27
CA LEU A 444 9.82 -16.20 -0.71
C LEU A 444 10.13 -16.80 0.68
N PRO A 445 9.11 -16.94 1.56
CA PRO A 445 9.27 -17.59 2.85
C PRO A 445 9.58 -19.08 2.70
N ARG A 446 10.42 -19.62 3.60
CA ARG A 446 10.81 -21.03 3.60
C ARG A 446 10.03 -21.85 4.63
N ASP A 447 9.69 -23.09 4.29
CA ASP A 447 9.11 -24.05 5.24
C ASP A 447 10.19 -24.76 6.09
N ALA A 448 9.76 -25.72 6.91
CA ALA A 448 10.65 -26.47 7.80
C ALA A 448 11.68 -27.35 7.04
N GLU A 449 11.36 -27.71 5.80
CA GLU A 449 12.20 -28.47 4.89
C GLU A 449 13.09 -27.56 4.03
N GLY A 450 12.99 -26.23 4.20
CA GLY A 450 13.82 -25.23 3.51
C GLY A 450 13.31 -24.82 2.13
N ARG A 451 12.13 -25.28 1.71
CA ARG A 451 11.53 -24.97 0.40
C ARG A 451 10.87 -23.60 0.44
N ALA A 452 11.07 -22.81 -0.60
CA ALA A 452 10.49 -21.47 -0.74
C ALA A 452 9.06 -21.55 -1.28
N ASN A 453 8.07 -21.05 -0.54
CA ASN A 453 6.65 -21.28 -0.84
C ASN A 453 5.87 -19.97 -1.02
N LEU A 454 5.07 -19.92 -2.09
CA LEU A 454 4.09 -18.89 -2.42
C LEU A 454 2.68 -19.44 -2.18
N VAL A 455 2.06 -19.04 -1.07
CA VAL A 455 0.66 -19.38 -0.78
C VAL A 455 -0.26 -18.66 -1.76
N LEU A 456 -1.36 -19.25 -2.21
CA LEU A 456 -2.34 -18.63 -3.11
C LEU A 456 -3.71 -18.34 -2.47
N HIS A 457 -3.93 -18.79 -1.23
CA HIS A 457 -5.16 -18.51 -0.50
C HIS A 457 -5.26 -17.05 -0.05
N ASP A 458 -6.36 -16.38 -0.40
CA ASP A 458 -6.81 -15.12 0.20
C ASP A 458 -8.34 -15.00 0.07
N PRO A 459 -9.10 -14.94 1.19
CA PRO A 459 -10.55 -14.81 1.14
C PRO A 459 -11.05 -13.49 0.52
N LEU A 460 -10.19 -12.48 0.38
CA LEU A 460 -10.52 -11.22 -0.27
C LEU A 460 -10.38 -11.26 -1.81
N GLY A 461 -9.77 -12.32 -2.37
CA GLY A 461 -9.75 -12.55 -3.81
C GLY A 461 -8.89 -11.57 -4.62
N GLY A 462 -7.86 -10.97 -4.02
CA GLY A 462 -7.05 -9.93 -4.65
C GLY A 462 -5.99 -10.46 -5.62
N GLN A 463 -5.66 -9.66 -6.64
CA GLN A 463 -4.46 -9.84 -7.43
C GLN A 463 -3.26 -9.22 -6.71
N GLU A 464 -2.12 -9.90 -6.75
CA GLU A 464 -0.88 -9.43 -6.11
C GLU A 464 0.32 -9.73 -7.01
N LEU A 465 1.26 -8.79 -7.11
CA LEU A 465 2.56 -9.04 -7.71
C LEU A 465 3.53 -9.52 -6.62
N VAL A 466 3.92 -10.78 -6.67
CA VAL A 466 4.78 -11.41 -5.67
C VAL A 466 6.18 -11.60 -6.22
N ARG A 467 7.19 -11.03 -5.55
CA ARG A 467 8.59 -11.23 -5.90
C ARG A 467 9.03 -12.67 -5.59
N ILE A 468 9.65 -13.31 -6.57
CA ILE A 468 10.25 -14.65 -6.46
C ILE A 468 11.73 -14.51 -6.13
N ALA A 469 12.45 -13.62 -6.83
CA ALA A 469 13.86 -13.32 -6.58
C ALA A 469 14.18 -11.86 -6.88
N ASP A 470 15.12 -11.30 -6.12
CA ASP A 470 15.67 -9.96 -6.30
C ASP A 470 17.18 -9.94 -6.07
N GLY A 471 17.86 -8.92 -6.59
CA GLY A 471 19.30 -8.75 -6.42
C GLY A 471 20.15 -9.84 -7.07
N LEU A 472 19.62 -10.49 -8.10
CA LEU A 472 20.38 -11.44 -8.91
C LEU A 472 21.48 -10.71 -9.67
N GLN A 473 22.54 -11.44 -10.04
CA GLN A 473 23.52 -10.91 -10.98
C GLN A 473 22.83 -10.67 -12.33
N ASP A 474 23.17 -9.60 -13.03
CA ASP A 474 22.61 -9.37 -14.36
C ASP A 474 23.04 -10.51 -15.30
N GLY A 475 22.08 -11.26 -15.84
CA GLY A 475 22.35 -12.44 -16.65
C GLY A 475 21.15 -13.40 -16.77
N LEU A 476 21.42 -14.57 -17.34
CA LEU A 476 20.43 -15.64 -17.54
C LEU A 476 20.18 -16.44 -16.26
N HIS A 477 18.91 -16.66 -15.96
CA HIS A 477 18.41 -17.40 -14.81
C HIS A 477 17.28 -18.35 -15.19
N ARG A 478 17.08 -19.40 -14.39
CA ARG A 478 15.95 -20.32 -14.53
C ARG A 478 15.17 -20.42 -13.24
N ALA A 479 13.89 -20.05 -13.29
CA ALA A 479 12.95 -20.24 -12.21
C ALA A 479 12.07 -21.48 -12.44
N GLU A 480 11.74 -22.19 -11.37
CA GLU A 480 10.80 -23.32 -11.40
C GLU A 480 9.75 -23.11 -10.32
N LEU A 481 8.46 -23.21 -10.68
CA LEU A 481 7.30 -23.13 -9.80
C LEU A 481 6.57 -24.49 -9.78
N ARG A 482 6.53 -25.13 -8.61
CA ARG A 482 5.87 -26.43 -8.37
C ARG A 482 4.53 -26.23 -7.68
N ALA A 483 3.42 -26.62 -8.30
CA ALA A 483 2.09 -26.45 -7.70
C ALA A 483 1.71 -27.61 -6.78
N THR A 484 1.19 -27.25 -5.60
CA THR A 484 0.48 -28.16 -4.70
C THR A 484 -0.92 -27.62 -4.40
N GLY A 485 -1.95 -28.42 -4.69
CA GLY A 485 -3.34 -27.98 -4.63
C GLY A 485 -3.80 -27.20 -5.86
N GLY A 486 -4.90 -26.45 -5.69
CA GLY A 486 -5.51 -25.63 -6.76
C GLY A 486 -6.51 -26.40 -7.63
N TRP A 487 -7.43 -25.65 -8.24
CA TRP A 487 -8.40 -26.14 -9.24
C TRP A 487 -9.10 -25.00 -9.99
N GLU A 488 -8.97 -24.89 -11.31
CA GLU A 488 -9.83 -24.00 -12.13
C GLU A 488 -9.88 -22.53 -11.63
N GLN A 489 -8.81 -22.06 -10.98
CA GLN A 489 -8.77 -20.73 -10.37
C GLN A 489 -7.84 -19.77 -11.11
N TRP A 490 -7.06 -20.27 -12.07
CA TRP A 490 -6.16 -19.47 -12.90
C TRP A 490 -5.22 -18.57 -12.06
N PRO A 491 -4.49 -19.16 -11.08
CA PRO A 491 -3.79 -18.39 -10.05
C PRO A 491 -2.55 -17.64 -10.53
N VAL A 492 -1.95 -17.98 -11.67
CA VAL A 492 -0.75 -17.30 -12.20
C VAL A 492 -1.16 -16.51 -13.44
N LEU A 493 -1.03 -15.18 -13.38
CA LEU A 493 -1.51 -14.28 -14.43
C LEU A 493 -0.39 -13.79 -15.35
N ALA A 494 0.80 -13.55 -14.79
CA ALA A 494 1.94 -13.04 -15.55
C ALA A 494 3.27 -13.25 -14.82
N PHE A 495 4.36 -13.20 -15.57
CA PHE A 495 5.73 -13.13 -15.07
C PHE A 495 6.30 -11.73 -15.31
N VAL A 496 7.05 -11.20 -14.35
CA VAL A 496 7.64 -9.87 -14.42
C VAL A 496 9.14 -9.96 -14.16
N VAL A 497 9.93 -9.54 -15.12
CA VAL A 497 11.41 -9.52 -15.03
C VAL A 497 11.89 -8.08 -14.87
N SER A 498 12.83 -7.85 -13.95
CA SER A 498 13.39 -6.53 -13.64
C SER A 498 14.89 -6.43 -13.98
N ASN A 499 15.33 -5.28 -14.51
CA ASN A 499 16.73 -4.92 -14.76
C ASN A 499 17.17 -3.72 -13.91
N GLU A 500 16.99 -3.81 -12.59
CA GLU A 500 17.39 -2.74 -11.68
C GLU A 500 18.67 -3.10 -10.91
N SER A 501 19.70 -2.26 -11.05
CA SER A 501 20.70 -2.07 -10.00
C SER A 501 20.04 -1.24 -8.89
N SER A 502 19.66 -1.87 -7.78
CA SER A 502 19.12 -1.17 -6.61
C SER A 502 19.98 0.05 -6.25
N PRO A 503 19.43 1.27 -6.19
CA PRO A 503 20.13 2.37 -5.55
C PRO A 503 20.18 2.07 -4.06
N GLY A 504 21.35 1.64 -3.60
CA GLY A 504 21.72 1.72 -2.19
C GLY A 504 21.43 3.14 -1.67
N TRP A 505 20.80 3.20 -0.49
CA TRP A 505 20.57 4.36 0.38
C TRP A 505 21.53 5.57 0.12
N PRO A 506 21.14 6.87 0.33
CA PRO A 506 20.55 7.18 1.61
C PRO A 506 19.49 8.31 1.69
N VAL A 507 18.30 7.91 2.16
CA VAL A 507 17.21 8.72 2.73
C VAL A 507 17.52 9.52 4.04
N PRO A 508 18.60 9.35 4.85
CA PRO A 508 18.81 10.04 6.13
C PRO A 508 19.06 11.55 6.03
N LEU A 509 19.41 12.10 4.85
CA LEU A 509 19.70 13.53 4.73
C LEU A 509 18.44 14.39 4.85
N GLY A 510 17.31 13.92 4.32
CA GLY A 510 16.00 14.58 4.46
C GLY A 510 15.49 14.58 5.90
N TRP A 511 15.70 13.48 6.62
CA TRP A 511 15.38 13.36 8.05
C TRP A 511 16.23 14.30 8.92
N MET A 512 17.53 14.44 8.60
CA MET A 512 18.44 15.32 9.34
C MET A 512 18.13 16.81 9.10
N LEU A 513 17.74 17.19 7.88
CA LEU A 513 17.37 18.57 7.52
C LEU A 513 16.01 18.98 8.09
N GLY A 514 15.04 18.06 8.16
CA GLY A 514 13.74 18.28 8.83
C GLY A 514 13.88 18.51 10.33
N LEU A 515 14.78 17.78 11.00
CA LEU A 515 15.05 17.94 12.43
C LEU A 515 15.76 19.28 12.74
N VAL A 516 16.73 19.68 11.91
CA VAL A 516 17.45 20.97 12.05
C VAL A 516 16.52 22.16 11.79
N GLY A 517 15.59 22.06 10.82
CA GLY A 517 14.58 23.08 10.56
C GLY A 517 13.60 23.31 11.72
N LEU A 518 13.20 22.22 12.41
CA LEU A 518 12.30 22.27 13.57
C LEU A 518 12.98 22.92 14.80
N VAL A 519 14.26 22.62 15.01
CA VAL A 519 15.08 23.20 16.10
C VAL A 519 15.35 24.69 15.88
N LEU A 520 15.70 25.11 14.65
CA LEU A 520 15.95 26.52 14.32
C LEU A 520 14.68 27.38 14.37
N SER A 521 13.52 26.81 14.03
CA SER A 521 12.21 27.47 14.13
C SER A 521 11.80 27.74 15.59
N GLY A 522 12.06 26.77 16.49
CA GLY A 522 11.82 26.93 17.93
C GLY A 522 12.71 27.99 18.58
N VAL A 523 13.98 28.08 18.16
CA VAL A 523 14.93 29.09 18.67
C VAL A 523 14.58 30.51 18.19
N GLY A 524 14.08 30.66 16.95
CA GLY A 524 13.67 31.95 16.38
C GLY A 524 12.42 32.56 17.04
N VAL A 525 11.39 31.75 17.29
CA VAL A 525 10.15 32.19 17.98
C VAL A 525 10.42 32.54 19.44
N ALA A 526 11.28 31.77 20.12
CA ALA A 526 11.71 32.03 21.50
C ALA A 526 12.60 33.29 21.65
N GLY A 527 13.28 33.71 20.58
CA GLY A 527 14.05 34.96 20.54
C GLY A 527 13.19 36.22 20.40
N LEU A 528 11.98 36.09 19.84
CA LEU A 528 11.09 37.20 19.49
C LEU A 528 9.96 37.44 20.51
N ALA A 529 9.50 36.39 21.19
CA ALA A 529 8.64 36.49 22.38
C ALA A 529 9.31 37.18 23.59
N ARG A 530 10.62 37.49 23.50
CA ARG A 530 11.39 38.26 24.48
C ARG A 530 10.97 39.74 24.60
N ARG A 531 10.18 40.30 23.68
CA ARG A 531 10.03 41.76 23.54
C ARG A 531 8.77 42.41 24.15
N ASP A 532 7.67 41.68 24.38
CA ASP A 532 6.44 42.28 24.93
C ASP A 532 6.05 41.69 26.30
N ALA A 533 6.06 42.55 27.32
CA ALA A 533 6.04 42.17 28.73
C ALA A 533 4.65 42.13 29.39
N GLY A 534 3.55 42.47 28.69
CA GLY A 534 2.25 42.78 29.31
C GLY A 534 1.23 41.66 29.53
N LEU A 535 1.47 40.42 29.08
CA LEU A 535 0.45 39.34 29.12
C LEU A 535 0.41 38.50 30.42
N THR A 536 1.19 38.84 31.45
CA THR A 536 1.36 37.98 32.63
C THR A 536 0.33 38.20 33.75
N ASP A 537 -0.25 39.39 33.86
CA ASP A 537 -1.06 39.74 35.05
C ASP A 537 -2.54 39.29 34.93
N GLU A 538 -3.07 39.19 33.71
CA GLU A 538 -4.47 38.77 33.44
C GLU A 538 -4.65 37.24 33.55
N ALA A 539 -3.61 36.45 33.28
CA ALA A 539 -3.63 34.99 33.38
C ALA A 539 -3.66 34.50 34.83
N GLU A 540 -3.04 35.24 35.75
CA GLU A 540 -3.02 34.93 37.19
C GLU A 540 -4.40 35.18 37.83
N ALA A 541 -5.13 36.20 37.35
CA ALA A 541 -6.49 36.49 37.79
C ALA A 541 -7.52 35.40 37.44
N LEU A 542 -7.39 34.76 36.26
CA LEU A 542 -8.31 33.71 35.80
C LEU A 542 -8.17 32.40 36.60
N VAL A 543 -6.94 32.03 36.97
CA VAL A 543 -6.64 30.83 37.79
C VAL A 543 -7.23 30.97 39.19
N THR A 544 -7.16 32.17 39.78
CA THR A 544 -7.66 32.46 41.12
C THR A 544 -9.20 32.37 41.19
N LEU A 545 -9.91 32.71 40.11
CA LEU A 545 -11.38 32.62 40.03
C LEU A 545 -11.88 31.16 40.05
N VAL A 546 -11.13 30.24 39.46
CA VAL A 546 -11.50 28.82 39.30
C VAL A 546 -11.30 28.03 40.60
N ASP A 547 -10.37 28.44 41.44
CA ASP A 547 -10.14 27.83 42.75
C ASP A 547 -11.26 28.12 43.77
N LEU A 548 -12.12 29.12 43.50
CA LEU A 548 -13.32 29.44 44.29
C LEU A 548 -14.52 28.51 43.98
N VAL A 549 -14.47 27.74 42.89
CA VAL A 549 -15.59 26.89 42.44
C VAL A 549 -15.50 25.48 43.03
N SER A 550 -16.59 24.99 43.63
CA SER A 550 -16.65 23.66 44.25
C SER A 550 -16.37 22.53 43.24
N PRO A 551 -15.76 21.40 43.64
CA PRO A 551 -15.49 20.28 42.74
C PRO A 551 -16.73 19.78 41.97
N ALA A 552 -17.90 19.76 42.61
CA ALA A 552 -19.15 19.34 41.98
C ALA A 552 -19.54 20.20 40.78
N ILE A 553 -19.39 21.53 40.91
CA ILE A 553 -19.67 22.47 39.82
C ILE A 553 -18.66 22.28 38.67
N ARG A 554 -17.38 22.00 38.98
CA ARG A 554 -16.35 21.78 37.95
C ARG A 554 -16.69 20.63 37.01
N TYR A 555 -17.19 19.52 37.56
CA TYR A 555 -17.59 18.35 36.76
C TYR A 555 -18.96 18.54 36.09
N ALA A 556 -19.87 19.33 36.69
CA ALA A 556 -21.12 19.71 36.03
C ALA A 556 -20.88 20.56 34.77
N VAL A 557 -19.96 21.53 34.84
CA VAL A 557 -19.53 22.32 33.67
C VAL A 557 -18.94 21.41 32.59
N LEU A 558 -18.05 20.49 32.97
CA LEU A 558 -17.47 19.52 32.03
C LEU A 558 -18.55 18.67 31.34
N ALA A 559 -19.56 18.20 32.09
CA ALA A 559 -20.66 17.43 31.53
C ALA A 559 -21.48 18.25 30.51
N VAL A 560 -21.78 19.51 30.82
CA VAL A 560 -22.48 20.43 29.90
C VAL A 560 -21.66 20.66 28.63
N LEU A 561 -20.34 20.82 28.74
CA LEU A 561 -19.45 20.98 27.59
C LEU A 561 -19.45 19.73 26.69
N TRP A 562 -19.40 18.53 27.27
CA TRP A 562 -19.53 17.28 26.52
C TRP A 562 -20.89 17.15 25.81
N ILE A 563 -21.99 17.50 26.48
CA ILE A 563 -23.31 17.54 25.86
C ILE A 563 -23.30 18.51 24.67
N GLY A 564 -22.68 19.69 24.83
CA GLY A 564 -22.50 20.65 23.74
C GLY A 564 -21.71 20.08 22.55
N VAL A 565 -20.59 19.39 22.82
CA VAL A 565 -19.76 18.76 21.78
C VAL A 565 -20.53 17.65 21.04
N ILE A 566 -21.39 16.90 21.73
CA ILE A 566 -22.14 15.78 21.13
C ILE A 566 -23.39 16.26 20.39
N ALA A 567 -24.11 17.24 20.93
CA ALA A 567 -25.44 17.60 20.47
C ALA A 567 -25.47 18.82 19.52
N LEU A 568 -24.47 19.70 19.57
CA LEU A 568 -24.46 20.93 18.76
C LEU A 568 -23.78 20.71 17.39
N PRO A 569 -24.30 21.30 16.30
CA PRO A 569 -23.67 21.23 14.98
C PRO A 569 -22.72 22.42 14.70
N GLY A 570 -21.79 22.21 13.76
CA GLY A 570 -21.02 23.29 13.11
C GLY A 570 -20.21 24.17 14.06
N LEU A 571 -20.34 25.49 13.92
CA LEU A 571 -19.57 26.47 14.71
C LEU A 571 -19.86 26.40 16.22
N LEU A 572 -21.08 26.03 16.62
CA LEU A 572 -21.42 25.88 18.05
C LEU A 572 -20.71 24.68 18.68
N GLN A 573 -20.50 23.61 17.90
CA GLN A 573 -19.68 22.47 18.28
C GLN A 573 -18.22 22.88 18.52
N VAL A 574 -17.67 23.69 17.61
CA VAL A 574 -16.30 24.24 17.72
C VAL A 574 -16.18 25.17 18.93
N ALA A 575 -17.20 25.98 19.22
CA ALA A 575 -17.23 26.83 20.40
C ALA A 575 -17.22 26.00 21.70
N ALA A 576 -18.01 24.92 21.78
CA ALA A 576 -17.99 24.00 22.91
C ALA A 576 -16.61 23.34 23.12
N LEU A 577 -15.95 22.93 22.03
CA LEU A 577 -14.58 22.42 22.07
C LEU A 577 -13.58 23.49 22.56
N GLY A 578 -13.68 24.71 22.06
CA GLY A 578 -12.84 25.83 22.49
C GLY A 578 -12.99 26.12 23.98
N LEU A 579 -14.23 26.16 24.48
CA LEU A 579 -14.52 26.30 25.90
C LEU A 579 -13.99 25.14 26.73
N MET A 580 -14.10 23.90 26.23
CA MET A 580 -13.54 22.72 26.89
C MET A 580 -12.01 22.73 26.92
N PHE A 581 -11.36 23.22 25.87
CA PHE A 581 -9.91 23.40 25.83
C PHE A 581 -9.45 24.44 26.87
N VAL A 582 -10.11 25.60 26.92
CA VAL A 582 -9.85 26.63 27.96
C VAL A 582 -10.12 26.08 29.35
N TRP A 583 -11.16 25.27 29.52
CA TRP A 583 -11.47 24.61 30.78
C TRP A 583 -10.36 23.65 31.22
N PHE A 584 -9.75 22.88 30.30
CA PHE A 584 -8.63 21.99 30.62
C PHE A 584 -7.35 22.75 30.96
N ILE A 585 -7.13 23.95 30.39
CA ILE A 585 -6.03 24.83 30.81
C ILE A 585 -6.21 25.25 32.28
N SER A 586 -7.43 25.65 32.65
CA SER A 586 -7.74 26.14 33.99
C SER A 586 -7.89 25.04 35.05
N VAL A 587 -8.44 23.88 34.64
CA VAL A 587 -8.75 22.72 35.49
C VAL A 587 -8.24 21.44 34.80
N PRO A 588 -6.92 21.18 34.84
CA PRO A 588 -6.32 20.02 34.16
C PRO A 588 -6.82 18.70 34.74
N GLU A 589 -7.23 18.68 36.02
CA GLU A 589 -7.77 17.49 36.66
C GLU A 589 -9.14 17.11 36.09
N ALA A 590 -9.91 18.10 35.58
CA ALA A 590 -11.13 17.84 34.84
C ALA A 590 -10.83 17.17 33.49
N GLY A 591 -9.73 17.57 32.83
CA GLY A 591 -9.24 16.89 31.63
C GLY A 591 -8.75 15.47 31.90
N LEU A 592 -8.04 15.24 33.00
CA LEU A 592 -7.63 13.90 33.45
C LEU A 592 -8.84 13.01 33.78
N PHE A 593 -9.83 13.55 34.49
CA PHE A 593 -11.10 12.86 34.75
C PHE A 593 -11.81 12.52 33.43
N SER A 594 -11.92 13.49 32.51
CA SER A 594 -12.52 13.30 31.19
C SER A 594 -11.82 12.19 30.39
N LEU A 595 -10.49 12.17 30.40
CA LEU A 595 -9.70 11.17 29.68
C LEU A 595 -9.95 9.77 30.26
N ALA A 596 -9.96 9.65 31.59
CA ALA A 596 -10.21 8.39 32.26
C ALA A 596 -11.64 7.86 32.05
N VAL A 597 -12.65 8.74 31.96
CA VAL A 597 -14.02 8.36 31.59
C VAL A 597 -14.13 7.94 30.13
N ALA A 598 -13.43 8.65 29.23
CA ALA A 598 -13.50 8.41 27.79
C ALA A 598 -12.67 7.20 27.33
N ALA A 599 -11.64 6.79 28.07
CA ALA A 599 -10.74 5.69 27.70
C ALA A 599 -11.46 4.40 27.23
N PRO A 600 -12.44 3.82 27.97
CA PRO A 600 -13.14 2.60 27.53
C PRO A 600 -14.17 2.85 26.42
N LEU A 601 -14.42 4.11 26.06
CA LEU A 601 -15.34 4.50 24.99
C LEU A 601 -14.59 4.78 23.67
N PHE A 602 -13.37 4.27 23.50
CA PHE A 602 -12.56 4.58 22.32
C PHE A 602 -13.20 4.10 21.00
N LEU A 603 -14.01 3.03 21.05
CA LEU A 603 -14.78 2.50 19.91
C LEU A 603 -16.09 3.25 19.66
N VAL A 604 -16.54 4.08 20.61
CA VAL A 604 -17.69 4.95 20.40
C VAL A 604 -17.22 6.15 19.60
N SER A 605 -17.91 6.47 18.50
CA SER A 605 -17.62 7.66 17.69
C SER A 605 -18.65 8.75 17.94
N ILE A 606 -18.18 9.98 18.08
CA ILE A 606 -19.00 11.19 18.00
C ILE A 606 -18.77 11.88 16.65
N THR A 607 -19.80 12.51 16.10
CA THR A 607 -19.69 13.23 14.82
C THR A 607 -19.15 14.63 15.07
N LEU A 608 -17.92 14.90 14.69
CA LEU A 608 -17.29 16.21 14.77
C LEU A 608 -17.10 16.80 13.37
N LEU A 609 -17.74 17.94 13.09
CA LEU A 609 -17.69 18.60 11.77
C LEU A 609 -17.99 17.62 10.60
N GLY A 610 -18.95 16.72 10.79
CA GLY A 610 -19.34 15.72 9.78
C GLY A 610 -18.42 14.48 9.69
N ARG A 611 -17.42 14.34 10.57
CA ARG A 611 -16.52 13.18 10.61
C ARG A 611 -16.60 12.44 11.96
N PRO A 612 -16.54 11.09 11.98
CA PRO A 612 -16.49 10.35 13.22
C PRO A 612 -15.14 10.53 13.94
N VAL A 613 -15.17 10.84 15.22
CA VAL A 613 -13.99 11.00 16.09
C VAL A 613 -14.22 10.28 17.41
N SER A 614 -13.19 9.61 17.91
CA SER A 614 -13.22 8.95 19.21
C SER A 614 -13.14 9.98 20.36
N PRO A 615 -14.05 9.94 21.36
CA PRO A 615 -13.97 10.79 22.55
C PRO A 615 -12.66 10.63 23.32
N ALA A 616 -12.11 9.40 23.37
CA ALA A 616 -10.84 9.12 24.04
C ALA A 616 -9.68 9.87 23.36
N GLU A 617 -9.61 9.76 22.03
CA GLU A 617 -8.59 10.43 21.22
C GLU A 617 -8.74 11.95 21.31
N LEU A 618 -9.96 12.48 21.14
CA LEU A 618 -10.22 13.91 21.26
C LEU A 618 -9.75 14.46 22.61
N THR A 619 -10.08 13.78 23.70
CA THR A 619 -9.73 14.22 25.05
C THR A 619 -8.22 14.21 25.28
N VAL A 620 -7.51 13.17 24.83
CA VAL A 620 -6.06 13.05 25.06
C VAL A 620 -5.30 14.19 24.37
N TRP A 621 -5.67 14.52 23.13
CA TRP A 621 -5.03 15.60 22.38
C TRP A 621 -5.38 16.97 22.93
N MET A 622 -6.63 17.21 23.32
CA MET A 622 -7.03 18.47 23.96
C MET A 622 -6.32 18.68 25.30
N LEU A 623 -6.21 17.64 26.12
CA LEU A 623 -5.49 17.72 27.39
C LEU A 623 -3.99 17.95 27.18
N ALA A 624 -3.37 17.25 26.24
CA ALA A 624 -1.96 17.45 25.89
C ALA A 624 -1.70 18.89 25.44
N GLY A 625 -2.54 19.43 24.55
CA GLY A 625 -2.45 20.82 24.10
C GLY A 625 -2.65 21.82 25.23
N ALA A 626 -3.63 21.59 26.11
CA ALA A 626 -3.88 22.43 27.27
C ALA A 626 -2.67 22.47 28.22
N LEU A 627 -2.05 21.32 28.49
CA LEU A 627 -0.85 21.24 29.31
C LEU A 627 0.37 21.88 28.64
N ALA A 628 0.53 21.74 27.33
CA ALA A 628 1.59 22.42 26.59
C ALA A 628 1.48 23.96 26.72
N VAL A 629 0.26 24.50 26.60
CA VAL A 629 0.00 25.94 26.82
C VAL A 629 0.38 26.35 28.25
N ARG A 630 0.04 25.55 29.26
CA ARG A 630 0.40 25.83 30.65
C ARG A 630 1.90 25.79 30.91
N LEU A 631 2.58 24.77 30.40
CA LEU A 631 4.03 24.63 30.55
C LEU A 631 4.77 25.77 29.85
N LEU A 632 4.29 26.19 28.68
CA LEU A 632 4.82 27.36 27.98
C LEU A 632 4.60 28.65 28.79
N ALA A 633 3.40 28.84 29.35
CA ALA A 633 3.12 29.99 30.22
C ALA A 633 4.03 30.00 31.46
N ALA A 634 4.17 28.87 32.15
CA ALA A 634 5.07 28.72 33.29
C ALA A 634 6.54 29.01 32.90
N PHE A 635 6.98 28.52 31.74
CA PHE A 635 8.35 28.73 31.25
C PHE A 635 8.63 30.21 31.03
N ILE A 636 7.68 30.93 30.45
CA ILE A 636 7.77 32.36 30.23
C ILE A 636 7.84 33.11 31.57
N ILE A 637 6.99 32.75 32.55
CA ILE A 637 6.94 33.39 33.88
C ILE A 637 8.24 33.13 34.67
N GLU A 638 8.68 31.88 34.78
CA GLU A 638 9.89 31.53 35.55
C GLU A 638 11.15 32.14 34.94
N ARG A 639 11.25 32.16 33.60
CA ARG A 639 12.35 32.81 32.88
C ARG A 639 12.38 34.32 33.14
N LYS A 640 11.23 34.99 33.21
CA LYS A 640 11.14 36.41 33.63
C LYS A 640 11.64 36.63 35.06
N GLN A 641 11.43 35.65 35.94
CA GLN A 641 11.89 35.67 37.33
C GLN A 641 13.34 35.18 37.53
N GLY A 642 14.09 34.91 36.45
CA GLY A 642 15.46 34.38 36.52
C GLY A 642 15.57 32.95 37.05
N LYS A 643 14.45 32.21 37.11
CA LYS A 643 14.38 30.81 37.55
C LYS A 643 14.29 29.89 36.34
N GLY A 644 14.90 28.70 36.42
CA GLY A 644 14.77 27.67 35.39
C GLY A 644 13.69 26.66 35.76
N ILE A 645 12.85 26.25 34.79
CA ILE A 645 11.97 25.10 34.96
C ILE A 645 12.83 23.84 35.00
N ALA A 646 12.88 23.19 36.16
CA ALA A 646 13.49 21.87 36.30
C ALA A 646 12.41 20.78 36.28
N VAL A 647 12.15 20.20 35.09
CA VAL A 647 11.40 18.93 35.01
C VAL A 647 12.34 17.81 35.47
N ARG A 648 12.12 17.29 36.67
CA ARG A 648 12.93 16.18 37.20
C ARG A 648 12.43 14.85 36.64
N ILE A 649 13.24 14.24 35.78
CA ILE A 649 13.06 12.88 35.29
C ILE A 649 13.23 11.91 36.47
N ARG A 650 12.31 10.96 36.61
CA ARG A 650 12.26 9.98 37.71
C ARG A 650 12.19 8.55 37.18
N GLY A 651 12.06 7.59 38.11
CA GLY A 651 12.18 6.16 37.85
C GLY A 651 11.28 5.66 36.70
N LEU A 652 9.98 5.97 36.72
CA LEU A 652 9.04 5.53 35.68
C LEU A 652 9.11 6.34 34.39
N ASP A 653 9.71 7.53 34.39
CA ASP A 653 9.80 8.36 33.18
C ASP A 653 10.69 7.70 32.10
N TRP A 654 11.76 7.02 32.54
CA TRP A 654 12.70 6.32 31.66
C TRP A 654 12.10 5.13 30.89
N PRO A 655 11.43 4.14 31.52
CA PRO A 655 10.80 3.04 30.79
C PRO A 655 9.66 3.52 29.89
N VAL A 656 8.93 4.58 30.27
CA VAL A 656 7.88 5.17 29.41
C VAL A 656 8.50 5.82 28.16
N ALA A 657 9.60 6.56 28.32
CA ALA A 657 10.35 7.10 27.18
C ALA A 657 10.96 5.98 26.32
N GLY A 658 11.43 4.91 26.95
CA GLY A 658 11.91 3.70 26.26
C GLY A 658 10.83 3.05 25.41
N LEU A 659 9.58 2.95 25.91
CA LEU A 659 8.46 2.42 25.15
C LEU A 659 8.19 3.26 23.92
N LEU A 660 8.15 4.59 24.07
CA LEU A 660 7.96 5.52 22.95
C LEU A 660 9.05 5.34 21.88
N ALA A 661 10.32 5.32 22.31
CA ALA A 661 11.46 5.20 21.41
C ALA A 661 11.48 3.86 20.66
N VAL A 662 11.33 2.73 21.36
CA VAL A 662 11.31 1.41 20.73
C VAL A 662 10.10 1.26 19.82
N SER A 663 8.93 1.77 20.21
CA SER A 663 7.74 1.78 19.36
C SER A 663 7.93 2.62 18.09
N ALA A 664 8.58 3.78 18.18
CA ALA A 664 8.91 4.57 17.00
C ALA A 664 9.90 3.84 16.08
N LEU A 665 10.90 3.16 16.65
CA LEU A 665 11.85 2.34 15.88
C LEU A 665 11.16 1.16 15.19
N SER A 666 10.15 0.55 15.82
CA SER A 666 9.40 -0.56 15.22
C SER A 666 8.60 -0.17 13.96
N LEU A 667 8.36 1.14 13.73
CA LEU A 667 7.73 1.61 12.49
C LEU A 667 8.63 1.42 11.27
N ILE A 668 9.94 1.34 11.47
CA ILE A 668 10.92 1.12 10.39
C ILE A 668 10.78 -0.30 9.82
N THR A 669 10.37 -1.25 10.65
CA THR A 669 10.31 -2.67 10.30
C THR A 669 8.90 -3.15 9.98
N ALA A 670 7.90 -2.28 10.13
CA ALA A 670 6.52 -2.56 9.81
C ALA A 670 6.31 -2.60 8.29
N GLN A 671 6.00 -3.78 7.75
CA GLN A 671 5.65 -3.96 6.34
C GLN A 671 4.39 -3.16 5.98
N HIS A 672 3.41 -3.15 6.88
CA HIS A 672 2.19 -2.37 6.76
C HIS A 672 2.29 -1.09 7.61
N PHE A 673 3.03 -0.11 7.10
CA PHE A 673 3.28 1.17 7.80
C PHE A 673 1.99 1.89 8.22
N GLY A 674 0.94 1.90 7.37
CA GLY A 674 -0.29 2.63 7.65
C GLY A 674 -0.98 2.19 8.95
N VAL A 675 -1.04 0.88 9.21
CA VAL A 675 -1.63 0.34 10.44
C VAL A 675 -0.68 0.50 11.63
N ALA A 676 0.63 0.35 11.40
CA ALA A 676 1.65 0.56 12.44
C ALA A 676 1.67 2.01 12.95
N ALA A 677 1.64 2.98 12.03
CA ALA A 677 1.59 4.41 12.34
C ALA A 677 0.29 4.77 13.08
N ARG A 678 -0.83 4.14 12.71
CA ARG A 678 -2.10 4.29 13.43
C ARG A 678 -1.97 3.81 14.87
N GLU A 679 -1.50 2.58 15.10
CA GLU A 679 -1.33 2.03 16.45
C GLU A 679 -0.30 2.83 17.27
N PHE A 680 0.80 3.25 16.66
CA PHE A 680 1.77 4.13 17.31
C PHE A 680 1.12 5.42 17.81
N ARG A 681 0.30 6.08 16.97
CA ARG A 681 -0.38 7.33 17.33
C ARG A 681 -1.47 7.11 18.39
N THR A 682 -2.35 6.12 18.20
CA THR A 682 -3.57 5.96 19.01
C THR A 682 -3.37 5.14 20.27
N VAL A 683 -2.37 4.26 20.32
CA VAL A 683 -2.05 3.44 21.50
C VAL A 683 -0.84 4.02 22.22
N ILE A 684 0.33 4.07 21.56
CA ILE A 684 1.59 4.43 22.23
C ILE A 684 1.65 5.92 22.59
N VAL A 685 1.51 6.81 21.61
CA VAL A 685 1.61 8.26 21.83
C VAL A 685 0.48 8.74 22.74
N ALA A 686 -0.76 8.30 22.49
CA ALA A 686 -1.89 8.61 23.38
C ALA A 686 -1.64 8.16 24.83
N GLY A 687 -1.14 6.94 25.03
CA GLY A 687 -0.76 6.43 26.35
C GLY A 687 0.33 7.27 27.03
N VAL A 688 1.42 7.58 26.31
CA VAL A 688 2.53 8.40 26.83
C VAL A 688 2.06 9.82 27.18
N LEU A 689 1.15 10.39 26.38
CA LEU A 689 0.51 11.67 26.68
C LEU A 689 -0.35 11.60 27.94
N ALA A 690 -1.09 10.50 28.15
CA ALA A 690 -1.87 10.29 29.39
C ALA A 690 -0.96 10.21 30.64
N TYR A 691 0.13 9.45 30.55
CA TYR A 691 1.15 9.38 31.63
C TYR A 691 1.74 10.77 31.91
N THR A 692 2.17 11.46 30.85
CA THR A 692 2.75 12.80 30.92
C THR A 692 1.75 13.80 31.51
N ALA A 693 0.46 13.66 31.18
CA ALA A 693 -0.58 14.54 31.70
C ALA A 693 -0.69 14.45 33.23
N ILE A 694 -0.62 13.25 33.80
CA ILE A 694 -0.55 13.08 35.25
C ILE A 694 0.75 13.68 35.81
N ARG A 695 1.89 13.45 35.16
CA ARG A 695 3.21 13.96 35.60
C ARG A 695 3.34 15.48 35.57
N MET A 696 2.59 16.17 34.72
CA MET A 696 2.69 17.62 34.55
C MET A 696 1.56 18.41 35.21
N THR A 697 0.47 17.76 35.60
CA THR A 697 -0.65 18.43 36.30
C THR A 697 -0.22 18.97 37.69
N PRO A 698 -0.35 20.28 37.99
CA PRO A 698 0.14 20.84 39.25
C PRO A 698 -0.48 20.20 40.50
N ALA A 699 0.25 20.29 41.61
CA ALA A 699 -0.26 19.89 42.91
C ALA A 699 -1.16 20.97 43.51
N ARG A 700 -2.40 20.62 43.91
CA ARG A 700 -3.39 21.56 44.47
C ARG A 700 -3.66 21.38 45.97
N VAL A 701 -3.57 20.17 46.50
CA VAL A 701 -3.96 19.88 47.89
C VAL A 701 -2.72 19.77 48.76
N ASN A 702 -2.45 20.79 49.59
CA ASN A 702 -1.29 20.84 50.49
C ASN A 702 0.06 20.58 49.78
N GLY A 703 0.21 21.07 48.54
CA GLY A 703 1.40 20.83 47.73
C GLY A 703 1.55 19.40 47.20
N ARG A 704 0.50 18.56 47.27
CA ARG A 704 0.43 17.22 46.68
C ARG A 704 -0.60 17.12 45.55
N PHE A 705 -0.35 16.22 44.61
CA PHE A 705 -1.28 15.86 43.54
C PHE A 705 -2.51 15.14 44.13
N ASP A 706 -3.70 15.44 43.62
CA ASP A 706 -4.94 14.76 44.01
C ASP A 706 -5.25 13.60 43.04
N PRO A 707 -5.20 12.34 43.49
CA PRO A 707 -5.46 11.18 42.62
C PRO A 707 -6.95 10.95 42.32
N TRP A 708 -7.86 11.53 43.11
CA TRP A 708 -9.29 11.21 43.02
C TRP A 708 -9.96 11.49 41.67
N PRO A 709 -9.65 12.57 40.94
CA PRO A 709 -10.20 12.80 39.60
C PRO A 709 -9.92 11.64 38.64
N VAL A 710 -8.71 11.09 38.67
CA VAL A 710 -8.36 9.94 37.82
C VAL A 710 -9.05 8.66 38.31
N VAL A 711 -9.03 8.40 39.63
CA VAL A 711 -9.67 7.19 40.21
C VAL A 711 -11.17 7.15 39.94
N TRP A 712 -11.87 8.28 40.14
CA TRP A 712 -13.31 8.35 39.86
C TRP A 712 -13.60 8.33 38.36
N GLY A 713 -12.73 8.92 37.53
CA GLY A 713 -12.86 8.84 36.08
C GLY A 713 -12.74 7.41 35.56
N ILE A 714 -11.75 6.65 36.03
CA ILE A 714 -11.58 5.22 35.72
C ILE A 714 -12.83 4.44 36.15
N GLY A 715 -13.28 4.66 37.40
CA GLY A 715 -14.44 3.97 37.94
C GLY A 715 -15.74 4.27 37.20
N LEU A 716 -15.97 5.53 36.84
CA LEU A 716 -17.15 5.94 36.08
C LEU A 716 -17.11 5.43 34.64
N GLY A 717 -15.97 5.54 33.95
CA GLY A 717 -15.80 5.00 32.60
C GLY A 717 -16.03 3.49 32.55
N ALA A 718 -15.44 2.74 33.49
CA ALA A 718 -15.66 1.31 33.64
C ALA A 718 -17.13 0.98 33.94
N ALA A 719 -17.81 1.78 34.78
CA ALA A 719 -19.21 1.58 35.09
C ALA A 719 -20.13 1.85 33.90
N VAL A 720 -19.83 2.84 33.04
CA VAL A 720 -20.59 3.10 31.83
C VAL A 720 -20.58 1.87 30.90
N VAL A 721 -19.41 1.31 30.61
CA VAL A 721 -19.31 0.12 29.75
C VAL A 721 -19.85 -1.15 30.42
N ALA A 722 -19.74 -1.26 31.74
CA ALA A 722 -20.33 -2.36 32.52
C ALA A 722 -21.86 -2.31 32.52
N VAL A 723 -22.46 -1.13 32.74
CA VAL A 723 -23.92 -0.92 32.67
C VAL A 723 -24.42 -1.20 31.26
N TRP A 724 -23.71 -0.78 30.23
CA TRP A 724 -24.03 -1.17 28.84
C TRP A 724 -24.10 -2.70 28.70
N GLY A 725 -23.10 -3.43 29.18
CA GLY A 725 -23.10 -4.90 29.17
C GLY A 725 -24.28 -5.49 29.95
N ILE A 726 -24.60 -4.97 31.13
CA ILE A 726 -25.75 -5.43 31.94
C ILE A 726 -27.07 -5.17 31.19
N VAL A 727 -27.21 -4.03 30.49
CA VAL A 727 -28.37 -3.74 29.65
C VAL A 727 -28.47 -4.72 28.48
N GLN A 728 -27.36 -5.15 27.88
CA GLN A 728 -27.37 -6.23 26.87
C GLN A 728 -27.91 -7.54 27.45
N ALA A 729 -27.47 -7.92 28.65
CA ALA A 729 -27.98 -9.13 29.32
C ALA A 729 -29.48 -9.07 29.61
N VAL A 730 -29.99 -7.92 30.09
CA VAL A 730 -31.42 -7.77 30.42
C VAL A 730 -32.29 -7.67 29.16
N SER A 731 -31.81 -6.98 28.12
CA SER A 731 -32.58 -6.77 26.89
C SER A 731 -32.52 -7.95 25.92
N GLY A 732 -31.53 -8.84 26.04
CA GLY A 732 -31.27 -9.88 25.06
C GLY A 732 -30.62 -9.38 23.77
N VAL A 733 -30.41 -8.07 23.61
CA VAL A 733 -29.91 -7.45 22.37
C VAL A 733 -28.40 -7.28 22.43
N GLY A 734 -27.71 -7.69 21.36
CA GLY A 734 -26.27 -7.48 21.20
C GLY A 734 -25.39 -8.48 21.98
N LEU A 735 -25.98 -9.59 22.43
CA LEU A 735 -25.28 -10.71 23.05
C LEU A 735 -24.51 -11.54 22.02
N ILE A 736 -23.40 -12.14 22.46
CA ILE A 736 -22.62 -13.10 21.66
C ILE A 736 -22.87 -14.50 22.22
N ASP A 737 -23.27 -15.42 21.34
CA ASP A 737 -23.28 -16.85 21.64
C ASP A 737 -21.87 -17.42 21.46
N ALA A 738 -21.38 -18.14 22.45
CA ALA A 738 -20.13 -18.89 22.35
C ALA A 738 -20.15 -20.09 23.29
N GLU A 739 -20.05 -21.30 22.71
CA GLU A 739 -19.93 -22.57 23.45
C GLU A 739 -21.06 -22.75 24.48
N GLY A 740 -22.31 -22.47 24.06
CA GLY A 740 -23.53 -22.74 24.84
C GLY A 740 -23.90 -21.68 25.89
N VAL A 741 -23.28 -20.49 25.86
CA VAL A 741 -23.62 -19.38 26.78
C VAL A 741 -23.74 -18.03 26.06
N TRP A 742 -24.70 -17.21 26.50
CA TRP A 742 -24.86 -15.82 26.06
C TRP A 742 -23.96 -14.88 26.86
N ARG A 743 -23.20 -14.04 26.14
CA ARG A 743 -22.14 -13.21 26.72
C ARG A 743 -22.33 -11.73 26.41
N VAL A 744 -22.05 -10.87 27.39
CA VAL A 744 -22.11 -9.41 27.23
C VAL A 744 -20.76 -8.85 26.80
N ARG A 745 -20.77 -7.87 25.89
CA ARG A 745 -19.56 -7.24 25.35
C ARG A 745 -19.51 -5.73 25.51
N GLY A 746 -20.56 -5.10 26.02
CA GLY A 746 -20.64 -3.63 26.09
C GLY A 746 -20.46 -3.02 24.69
N PRO A 747 -19.66 -1.95 24.53
CA PRO A 747 -19.36 -1.37 23.22
C PRO A 747 -18.29 -2.13 22.42
N TYR A 748 -17.73 -3.22 22.94
CA TYR A 748 -16.57 -3.89 22.35
C TYR A 748 -16.91 -4.97 21.32
N GLY A 749 -15.91 -5.38 20.54
CA GLY A 749 -16.01 -6.47 19.58
C GLY A 749 -16.21 -7.85 20.23
N SER A 750 -15.55 -8.10 21.36
CA SER A 750 -15.62 -9.39 22.08
C SER A 750 -15.90 -9.20 23.57
N PRO A 751 -16.58 -10.15 24.24
CA PRO A 751 -16.80 -10.12 25.68
C PRO A 751 -15.48 -10.17 26.48
N ASN A 752 -14.40 -10.70 25.89
CA ASN A 752 -13.08 -10.70 26.51
C ASN A 752 -12.51 -9.28 26.64
N ASN A 753 -12.74 -8.39 25.65
CA ASN A 753 -12.26 -7.00 25.73
C ASN A 753 -12.91 -6.25 26.89
N LEU A 754 -14.24 -6.40 27.07
CA LEU A 754 -14.93 -5.83 28.22
C LEU A 754 -14.36 -6.38 29.54
N ALA A 755 -14.12 -7.70 29.60
CA ALA A 755 -13.54 -8.33 30.78
C ALA A 755 -12.13 -7.83 31.09
N LEU A 756 -11.28 -7.60 30.08
CA LEU A 756 -9.93 -7.06 30.25
C LEU A 756 -9.97 -5.68 30.91
N TYR A 757 -10.77 -4.75 30.37
CA TYR A 757 -10.87 -3.41 30.93
C TYR A 757 -11.44 -3.41 32.35
N VAL A 758 -12.55 -4.13 32.57
CA VAL A 758 -13.22 -4.20 33.89
C VAL A 758 -12.35 -4.89 34.93
N ALA A 759 -11.65 -5.97 34.57
CA ALA A 759 -10.75 -6.68 35.49
C ALA A 759 -9.54 -5.83 35.91
N HIS A 760 -9.11 -4.87 35.10
CA HIS A 760 -8.04 -3.93 35.46
C HIS A 760 -8.57 -2.77 36.32
N ALA A 761 -9.78 -2.27 36.06
CA ALA A 761 -10.37 -1.16 36.81
C ALA A 761 -10.91 -1.57 38.19
N LEU A 762 -11.49 -2.77 38.31
CA LEU A 762 -12.16 -3.26 39.52
C LEU A 762 -11.25 -3.30 40.76
N PRO A 763 -9.99 -3.78 40.72
CA PRO A 763 -9.11 -3.82 41.90
C PRO A 763 -8.87 -2.44 42.52
N ILE A 764 -8.85 -1.38 41.72
CA ILE A 764 -8.64 0.01 42.19
C ILE A 764 -9.80 0.42 43.11
N LEU A 765 -11.04 0.20 42.66
CA LEU A 765 -12.24 0.54 43.43
C LEU A 765 -12.46 -0.41 44.62
N LEU A 766 -12.16 -1.70 44.44
CA LEU A 766 -12.29 -2.70 45.49
C LEU A 766 -11.36 -2.41 46.67
N ALA A 767 -10.11 -2.01 46.39
CA ALA A 767 -9.16 -1.61 47.43
C ALA A 767 -9.66 -0.38 48.20
N VAL A 768 -10.20 0.63 47.51
CA VAL A 768 -10.79 1.82 48.15
C VAL A 768 -12.01 1.44 49.00
N ALA A 769 -12.87 0.55 48.52
CA ALA A 769 -14.06 0.10 49.27
C ALA A 769 -13.67 -0.66 50.56
N ALA A 770 -12.68 -1.56 50.45
CA ALA A 770 -12.23 -2.42 51.54
C ALA A 770 -11.39 -1.66 52.58
N PHE A 771 -10.45 -0.84 52.14
CA PHE A 771 -9.38 -0.28 52.97
C PHE A 771 -9.39 1.25 53.10
N GLY A 772 -10.27 1.96 52.37
CA GLY A 772 -10.41 3.41 52.53
C GLY A 772 -10.85 3.82 53.94
N GLU A 773 -10.51 5.02 54.36
CA GLU A 773 -10.89 5.59 55.66
C GLU A 773 -12.25 6.31 55.59
N GLU A 774 -12.48 7.03 54.49
CA GLU A 774 -13.65 7.90 54.37
C GLU A 774 -14.88 7.13 53.86
N ARG A 775 -15.91 6.99 54.70
CA ARG A 775 -17.18 6.34 54.30
C ARG A 775 -17.79 6.94 53.03
N ARG A 776 -17.64 8.26 52.83
CA ARG A 776 -18.11 8.99 51.64
C ARG A 776 -17.40 8.56 50.34
N LYS A 777 -16.21 7.97 50.42
CA LYS A 777 -15.45 7.42 49.29
C LYS A 777 -15.65 5.90 49.16
N ARG A 778 -15.70 5.19 50.29
CA ARG A 778 -15.88 3.73 50.33
C ARG A 778 -17.21 3.27 49.74
N ALA A 779 -18.32 3.90 50.13
CA ALA A 779 -19.66 3.50 49.71
C ALA A 779 -19.84 3.57 48.17
N PRO A 780 -19.52 4.69 47.48
CA PRO A 780 -19.60 4.73 46.02
C PRO A 780 -18.60 3.80 45.35
N ALA A 781 -17.37 3.66 45.87
CA ALA A 781 -16.40 2.70 45.33
C ALA A 781 -16.91 1.25 45.41
N GLY A 782 -17.56 0.88 46.53
CA GLY A 782 -18.18 -0.43 46.71
C GLY A 782 -19.34 -0.66 45.74
N LEU A 783 -20.22 0.33 45.56
CA LEU A 783 -21.32 0.24 44.60
C LEU A 783 -20.82 0.05 43.16
N LEU A 784 -19.84 0.85 42.73
CA LEU A 784 -19.23 0.71 41.41
C LEU A 784 -18.54 -0.66 41.26
N SER A 785 -17.86 -1.14 42.31
CA SER A 785 -17.22 -2.47 42.30
C SER A 785 -18.24 -3.59 42.08
N LEU A 786 -19.43 -3.49 42.67
CA LEU A 786 -20.52 -4.46 42.45
C LEU A 786 -21.01 -4.46 41.00
N VAL A 787 -21.19 -3.27 40.40
CA VAL A 787 -21.58 -3.14 38.99
C VAL A 787 -20.53 -3.75 38.07
N LEU A 788 -19.25 -3.45 38.30
CA LEU A 788 -18.13 -4.00 37.54
C LEU A 788 -18.04 -5.52 37.71
N ALA A 789 -18.16 -6.04 38.94
CA ALA A 789 -18.11 -7.48 39.20
C ALA A 789 -19.26 -8.22 38.52
N ALA A 790 -20.47 -7.65 38.52
CA ALA A 790 -21.62 -8.22 37.82
C ALA A 790 -21.39 -8.29 36.30
N ALA A 791 -20.92 -7.21 35.68
CA ALA A 791 -20.59 -7.21 34.26
C ALA A 791 -19.46 -8.19 33.93
N LEU A 792 -18.43 -8.30 34.78
CA LEU A 792 -17.33 -9.25 34.60
C LEU A 792 -17.84 -10.70 34.61
N LEU A 793 -18.75 -11.06 35.52
CA LEU A 793 -19.40 -12.38 35.54
C LEU A 793 -20.16 -12.65 34.23
N LEU A 794 -20.94 -11.68 33.75
CA LEU A 794 -21.73 -11.80 32.52
C LEU A 794 -20.88 -11.87 31.23
N THR A 795 -19.58 -11.55 31.28
CA THR A 795 -18.68 -11.74 30.12
C THR A 795 -18.32 -13.21 29.89
N PHE A 796 -18.44 -14.03 30.93
CA PHE A 796 -17.93 -15.41 31.00
C PHE A 796 -16.46 -15.51 30.54
N SER A 797 -15.63 -14.48 30.74
CA SER A 797 -14.22 -14.53 30.35
C SER A 797 -13.43 -15.43 31.31
N LYS A 798 -12.87 -16.53 30.80
CA LYS A 798 -12.01 -17.44 31.57
C LYS A 798 -10.82 -16.69 32.19
N GLY A 799 -10.16 -15.81 31.44
CA GLY A 799 -9.01 -15.05 31.93
C GLY A 799 -9.38 -14.02 32.99
N GLY A 800 -10.50 -13.33 32.85
CA GLY A 800 -10.96 -12.38 33.86
C GLY A 800 -11.39 -13.05 35.17
N LEU A 801 -12.14 -14.15 35.07
CA LEU A 801 -12.75 -14.83 36.22
C LEU A 801 -11.81 -15.81 36.94
N LEU A 802 -10.93 -16.50 36.22
CA LEU A 802 -10.05 -17.53 36.80
C LEU A 802 -8.64 -17.03 37.11
N LEU A 803 -8.16 -15.98 36.42
CA LEU A 803 -6.80 -15.48 36.58
C LEU A 803 -6.77 -14.05 37.11
N GLY A 804 -7.29 -13.08 36.35
CA GLY A 804 -7.16 -11.65 36.62
C GLY A 804 -7.71 -11.23 37.99
N LEU A 805 -9.02 -11.40 38.22
CA LEU A 805 -9.65 -10.99 39.47
C LEU A 805 -9.14 -11.79 40.69
N PRO A 806 -9.03 -13.14 40.65
CA PRO A 806 -8.48 -13.91 41.76
C PRO A 806 -7.05 -13.48 42.12
N ALA A 807 -6.16 -13.30 41.13
CA ALA A 807 -4.79 -12.87 41.38
C ALA A 807 -4.73 -11.49 42.05
N ALA A 808 -5.55 -10.54 41.60
CA ALA A 808 -5.64 -9.21 42.19
C ALA A 808 -6.16 -9.25 43.65
N VAL A 809 -7.23 -10.02 43.92
CA VAL A 809 -7.81 -10.15 45.27
C VAL A 809 -6.82 -10.82 46.23
N LEU A 810 -6.16 -11.90 45.78
CA LEU A 810 -5.13 -12.59 46.56
C LEU A 810 -3.94 -11.66 46.85
N PHE A 811 -3.46 -10.92 45.85
CA PHE A 811 -2.40 -9.93 46.05
C PHE A 811 -2.79 -8.89 47.10
N MET A 812 -4.00 -8.31 47.01
CA MET A 812 -4.50 -7.35 47.99
C MET A 812 -4.54 -7.91 49.41
N GLY A 813 -5.08 -9.12 49.59
CA GLY A 813 -5.16 -9.75 50.91
C GLY A 813 -3.80 -10.14 51.49
N LEU A 814 -2.87 -10.59 50.64
CA LEU A 814 -1.50 -10.93 51.05
C LEU A 814 -0.75 -9.69 51.52
N VAL A 815 -0.82 -8.59 50.78
CA VAL A 815 -0.17 -7.32 51.12
C VAL A 815 -0.82 -6.64 52.33
N ALA A 816 -2.14 -6.66 52.43
CA ALA A 816 -2.85 -6.13 53.60
C ALA A 816 -2.60 -6.94 54.88
N GLY A 817 -2.30 -8.24 54.76
CA GLY A 817 -1.90 -9.11 55.87
C GLY A 817 -3.01 -9.41 56.88
N GLY A 818 -2.64 -10.05 57.99
CA GLY A 818 -3.55 -10.39 59.10
C GLY A 818 -4.81 -11.16 58.67
N ARG A 819 -5.99 -10.71 59.14
CA ARG A 819 -7.28 -11.31 58.76
C ARG A 819 -7.61 -11.18 57.27
N TRP A 820 -7.09 -10.16 56.59
CA TRP A 820 -7.40 -9.90 55.18
C TRP A 820 -6.80 -10.94 54.24
N ARG A 821 -5.68 -11.56 54.64
CA ARG A 821 -5.12 -12.71 53.94
C ARG A 821 -6.11 -13.86 53.85
N TRP A 822 -6.73 -14.20 54.99
CA TRP A 822 -7.69 -15.29 55.07
C TRP A 822 -9.02 -14.93 54.41
N ILE A 823 -9.46 -13.67 54.52
CA ILE A 823 -10.64 -13.18 53.79
C ILE A 823 -10.42 -13.29 52.28
N ALA A 824 -9.25 -12.90 51.76
CA ALA A 824 -8.96 -13.00 50.33
C ALA A 824 -8.85 -14.45 49.84
N LEU A 825 -8.19 -15.34 50.61
CA LEU A 825 -8.14 -16.77 50.30
C LEU A 825 -9.54 -17.39 50.31
N GLY A 826 -10.36 -17.06 51.31
CA GLY A 826 -11.76 -17.50 51.40
C GLY A 826 -12.60 -16.96 50.25
N ALA A 827 -12.47 -15.67 49.91
CA ALA A 827 -13.21 -15.05 48.80
C ALA A 827 -12.81 -15.62 47.44
N ALA A 828 -11.52 -15.88 47.20
CA ALA A 828 -11.04 -16.54 46.00
C ALA A 828 -11.56 -17.99 45.92
N ALA A 829 -11.51 -18.75 47.02
CA ALA A 829 -12.05 -20.11 47.08
C ALA A 829 -13.57 -20.15 46.86
N ILE A 830 -14.34 -19.28 47.53
CA ILE A 830 -15.79 -19.15 47.33
C ILE A 830 -16.10 -18.71 45.90
N GLY A 831 -15.34 -17.77 45.34
CA GLY A 831 -15.47 -17.36 43.95
C GLY A 831 -15.28 -18.52 42.99
N LEU A 832 -14.20 -19.30 43.14
CA LEU A 832 -13.95 -20.49 42.34
C LEU A 832 -15.05 -21.56 42.51
N LEU A 833 -15.54 -21.77 43.73
CA LEU A 833 -16.66 -22.68 44.00
C LEU A 833 -17.96 -22.18 43.37
N ALA A 834 -18.21 -20.86 43.38
CA ALA A 834 -19.38 -20.26 42.73
C ALA A 834 -19.33 -20.38 41.20
N LEU A 835 -18.16 -20.64 40.61
CA LEU A 835 -18.01 -20.95 39.19
C LEU A 835 -18.25 -22.44 38.88
N VAL A 836 -18.38 -23.34 39.87
CA VAL A 836 -18.63 -24.78 39.66
C VAL A 836 -19.83 -25.05 38.73
N PRO A 837 -20.99 -24.37 38.87
CA PRO A 837 -22.09 -24.55 37.93
C PRO A 837 -21.72 -24.21 36.48
N LEU A 838 -20.77 -23.28 36.27
CA LEU A 838 -20.30 -22.91 34.94
C LEU A 838 -19.47 -24.01 34.29
N PHE A 839 -18.78 -24.87 35.05
CA PHE A 839 -18.02 -26.01 34.50
C PHE A 839 -18.91 -27.04 33.81
N SER A 840 -20.22 -26.99 34.05
CA SER A 840 -21.20 -27.83 33.34
C SER A 840 -21.60 -27.27 31.96
N THR A 841 -21.14 -26.07 31.60
CA THR A 841 -21.36 -25.49 30.25
C THR A 841 -20.26 -25.97 29.29
N GLU A 842 -20.59 -26.13 28.00
CA GLU A 842 -19.64 -26.58 26.96
C GLU A 842 -18.37 -25.72 26.96
N ARG A 843 -18.54 -24.41 27.17
CA ARG A 843 -17.48 -23.42 27.34
C ARG A 843 -16.39 -23.81 28.35
N PHE A 844 -16.77 -24.26 29.54
CA PHE A 844 -15.80 -24.56 30.62
C PHE A 844 -15.46 -26.05 30.70
N ALA A 845 -16.24 -26.93 30.07
CA ALA A 845 -15.96 -28.36 30.02
C ALA A 845 -14.64 -28.70 29.30
N GLY A 846 -14.31 -27.97 28.22
CA GLY A 846 -13.07 -28.16 27.44
C GLY A 846 -11.83 -27.43 27.96
N LEU A 847 -11.84 -26.91 29.20
CA LEU A 847 -10.74 -26.04 29.68
C LEU A 847 -9.38 -26.76 29.74
N PHE A 848 -9.38 -28.07 29.98
CA PHE A 848 -8.19 -28.93 30.05
C PHE A 848 -7.97 -29.80 28.79
N ASP A 849 -8.77 -29.59 27.74
CA ASP A 849 -8.55 -30.30 26.48
C ASP A 849 -7.37 -29.64 25.72
N LEU A 850 -6.26 -30.37 25.63
CA LEU A 850 -5.06 -29.95 24.92
C LEU A 850 -4.93 -30.62 23.54
N GLN A 851 -5.89 -31.48 23.18
CA GLN A 851 -5.89 -32.23 21.93
C GLN A 851 -6.96 -31.70 20.95
N GLY A 852 -7.95 -30.94 21.45
CA GLY A 852 -8.96 -30.21 20.67
C GLY A 852 -9.40 -28.89 21.33
N GLY A 853 -10.19 -28.09 20.61
CA GLY A 853 -10.83 -26.88 21.14
C GLY A 853 -9.93 -25.63 21.30
N THR A 854 -10.42 -24.64 22.04
CA THR A 854 -9.82 -23.29 22.14
C THR A 854 -8.46 -23.25 22.85
N SER A 855 -8.17 -24.19 23.75
CA SER A 855 -6.87 -24.31 24.42
C SER A 855 -5.79 -24.87 23.49
N PHE A 856 -6.13 -25.86 22.66
CA PHE A 856 -5.24 -26.38 21.61
C PHE A 856 -4.88 -25.31 20.57
N LEU A 857 -5.88 -24.55 20.09
CA LEU A 857 -5.66 -23.46 19.11
C LEU A 857 -4.68 -22.39 19.63
N ARG A 858 -4.71 -22.07 20.94
CA ARG A 858 -3.73 -21.15 21.55
C ARG A 858 -2.31 -21.70 21.59
N LEU A 859 -2.13 -23.00 21.85
CA LEU A 859 -0.80 -23.60 21.81
C LEU A 859 -0.22 -23.54 20.40
N GLN A 860 -1.03 -23.81 19.38
CA GLN A 860 -0.62 -23.67 17.98
C GLN A 860 -0.30 -22.21 17.61
N LEU A 861 -1.13 -21.26 18.05
CA LEU A 861 -0.85 -19.83 17.89
C LEU A 861 0.48 -19.43 18.53
N TRP A 862 0.76 -19.89 19.76
CA TRP A 862 2.02 -19.58 20.44
C TRP A 862 3.22 -20.23 19.75
N GLN A 863 3.04 -21.42 19.18
CA GLN A 863 4.08 -22.06 18.37
C GLN A 863 4.37 -21.27 17.09
N GLY A 864 3.34 -20.84 16.35
CA GLY A 864 3.50 -19.96 15.18
C GLY A 864 4.13 -18.62 15.54
N THR A 865 3.72 -18.05 16.68
CA THR A 865 4.30 -16.82 17.25
C THR A 865 5.78 -17.00 17.60
N TRP A 866 6.15 -18.15 18.15
CA TRP A 866 7.56 -18.46 18.46
C TRP A 866 8.40 -18.55 17.20
N ASN A 867 7.86 -19.09 16.11
CA ASN A 867 8.53 -19.08 14.81
C ASN A 867 8.72 -17.65 14.29
N MET A 868 7.70 -16.79 14.42
CA MET A 868 7.81 -15.37 14.10
C MET A 868 8.91 -14.66 14.92
N ILE A 869 9.04 -15.00 16.21
CA ILE A 869 10.09 -14.45 17.08
C ILE A 869 11.48 -14.93 16.63
N LYS A 870 11.64 -16.19 16.20
CA LYS A 870 12.93 -16.68 15.69
C LYS A 870 13.37 -15.94 14.43
N ASP A 871 12.42 -15.58 13.58
CA ASP A 871 12.68 -14.85 12.33
C ASP A 871 12.92 -13.35 12.58
N HIS A 872 12.27 -12.76 13.59
CA HIS A 872 12.36 -11.34 13.91
C HIS A 872 12.74 -11.05 15.39
N PRO A 873 13.82 -11.61 15.94
CA PRO A 873 14.07 -11.60 17.39
C PRO A 873 14.37 -10.21 17.93
N TRP A 874 15.02 -9.35 17.14
CA TRP A 874 15.50 -8.04 17.59
C TRP A 874 14.50 -6.91 17.40
N GLN A 875 13.74 -6.91 16.30
CA GLN A 875 12.90 -5.77 15.93
C GLN A 875 11.41 -6.11 15.95
N GLY A 876 11.06 -7.41 15.98
CA GLY A 876 9.69 -7.85 15.75
C GLY A 876 9.21 -7.54 14.34
N VAL A 877 7.92 -7.75 14.10
CA VAL A 877 7.24 -7.46 12.82
C VAL A 877 6.68 -6.03 12.75
N GLY A 878 6.86 -5.25 13.81
CA GLY A 878 6.33 -3.89 13.93
C GLY A 878 4.94 -3.83 14.57
N LEU A 879 4.55 -2.62 15.00
CA LEU A 879 3.22 -2.35 15.56
C LEU A 879 2.11 -2.70 14.56
N ASP A 880 1.01 -3.26 15.05
CA ASP A 880 -0.19 -3.69 14.30
C ASP A 880 0.07 -4.63 13.11
N ASN A 881 1.27 -5.24 13.02
CA ASN A 881 1.68 -6.08 11.88
C ASN A 881 1.57 -7.59 12.14
N PHE A 882 1.30 -8.01 13.39
CA PHE A 882 1.18 -9.42 13.76
C PHE A 882 0.14 -10.16 12.91
N LEU A 883 -1.05 -9.59 12.69
CA LEU A 883 -2.10 -10.19 11.86
C LEU A 883 -1.57 -10.59 10.48
N TYR A 884 -0.92 -9.64 9.82
CA TYR A 884 -0.48 -9.78 8.45
C TYR A 884 0.65 -10.79 8.34
N ALA A 885 1.62 -10.72 9.26
CA ALA A 885 2.69 -11.69 9.35
C ALA A 885 2.16 -13.10 9.69
N TYR A 886 1.28 -13.21 10.68
CA TYR A 886 0.73 -14.47 11.15
C TYR A 886 -0.07 -15.18 10.06
N ARG A 887 -1.03 -14.48 9.44
CA ARG A 887 -1.91 -15.07 8.42
C ARG A 887 -1.17 -15.49 7.14
N THR A 888 -0.07 -14.82 6.81
CA THR A 888 0.67 -15.06 5.56
C THR A 888 1.81 -16.07 5.72
N ARG A 889 2.44 -16.13 6.88
CA ARG A 889 3.69 -16.90 7.07
C ARG A 889 3.70 -17.83 8.28
N TYR A 890 3.01 -17.48 9.38
CA TYR A 890 3.23 -18.16 10.67
C TYR A 890 2.02 -18.95 11.20
N VAL A 891 0.89 -18.91 10.51
CA VAL A 891 -0.28 -19.74 10.83
C VAL A 891 0.06 -21.20 10.55
N LEU A 892 -0.13 -22.05 11.55
CA LEU A 892 0.05 -23.49 11.40
C LEU A 892 -1.21 -24.12 10.82
N PRO A 893 -1.13 -25.22 10.03
CA PRO A 893 -2.30 -25.87 9.45
C PRO A 893 -3.37 -26.24 10.49
N ALA A 894 -2.95 -26.67 11.68
CA ALA A 894 -3.84 -27.00 12.79
C ALA A 894 -4.53 -25.78 13.43
N ALA A 895 -4.05 -24.55 13.18
CA ALA A 895 -4.60 -23.29 13.69
C ALA A 895 -5.33 -22.47 12.63
N TRP A 896 -5.62 -23.05 11.46
CA TRP A 896 -6.20 -22.33 10.32
C TRP A 896 -7.54 -21.64 10.63
N GLN A 897 -8.32 -22.21 11.56
CA GLN A 897 -9.59 -21.64 12.01
C GLN A 897 -9.45 -20.24 12.63
N GLU A 898 -8.25 -19.89 13.09
CA GLU A 898 -7.90 -18.64 13.78
C GLU A 898 -6.89 -17.80 12.96
N ILE A 899 -6.95 -17.90 11.63
CA ILE A 899 -6.02 -17.21 10.72
C ILE A 899 -6.06 -15.68 10.86
N ASN A 900 -7.19 -15.12 11.31
CA ASN A 900 -7.41 -13.66 11.40
C ASN A 900 -7.08 -13.06 12.78
N LEU A 901 -6.23 -13.72 13.57
CA LEU A 901 -5.79 -13.20 14.86
C LEU A 901 -4.77 -12.07 14.71
N SER A 902 -5.01 -10.95 15.41
CA SER A 902 -4.15 -9.76 15.37
C SER A 902 -3.10 -9.68 16.48
N HIS A 903 -3.03 -10.71 17.34
CA HIS A 903 -2.07 -10.80 18.43
C HIS A 903 -1.96 -12.23 18.96
N PRO A 904 -0.87 -12.58 19.67
CA PRO A 904 -0.63 -13.95 20.14
C PRO A 904 -1.41 -14.36 21.40
N HIS A 905 -2.30 -13.50 21.94
CA HIS A 905 -3.00 -13.75 23.21
C HIS A 905 -2.06 -14.08 24.37
N ASN A 906 -0.87 -13.47 24.39
CA ASN A 906 0.07 -13.57 25.50
C ASN A 906 0.92 -12.30 25.53
N VAL A 907 0.82 -11.53 26.61
CA VAL A 907 1.45 -10.21 26.74
C VAL A 907 2.97 -10.24 26.52
N VAL A 908 3.65 -11.31 26.94
CA VAL A 908 5.11 -11.45 26.76
C VAL A 908 5.43 -11.64 25.28
N LEU A 909 4.72 -12.54 24.62
CA LEU A 909 4.89 -12.79 23.20
C LEU A 909 4.51 -11.56 22.37
N ASP A 910 3.46 -10.85 22.77
CA ASP A 910 2.94 -9.67 22.07
C ASP A 910 3.95 -8.51 22.08
N PHE A 911 4.58 -8.24 23.23
CA PHE A 911 5.70 -7.29 23.31
C PHE A 911 6.85 -7.69 22.39
N TRP A 912 7.21 -8.98 22.38
CA TRP A 912 8.34 -9.46 21.59
C TRP A 912 8.05 -9.40 20.08
N THR A 913 6.88 -9.86 19.64
CA THR A 913 6.54 -9.83 18.21
C THR A 913 6.33 -8.42 17.69
N ARG A 914 5.76 -7.49 18.47
CA ARG A 914 5.51 -6.12 18.00
C ARG A 914 6.76 -5.25 17.99
N LEU A 915 7.57 -5.37 19.03
CA LEU A 915 8.64 -4.41 19.35
C LEU A 915 10.04 -5.05 19.46
N GLY A 916 10.15 -6.36 19.22
CA GLY A 916 11.39 -7.12 19.34
C GLY A 916 11.87 -7.30 20.78
N LEU A 917 13.06 -7.87 20.94
CA LEU A 917 13.70 -8.04 22.25
C LEU A 917 13.87 -6.71 23.03
N PRO A 918 14.23 -5.57 22.42
CA PRO A 918 14.23 -4.27 23.12
C PRO A 918 12.86 -3.92 23.68
N GLY A 919 11.79 -4.21 22.94
CA GLY A 919 10.42 -4.03 23.38
C GLY A 919 10.06 -4.88 24.59
N LEU A 920 10.45 -6.15 24.57
CA LEU A 920 10.27 -7.06 25.70
C LEU A 920 11.02 -6.56 26.94
N VAL A 921 12.28 -6.14 26.80
CA VAL A 921 13.09 -5.57 27.90
C VAL A 921 12.42 -4.33 28.49
N VAL A 922 11.93 -3.42 27.63
CA VAL A 922 11.20 -2.23 28.06
C VAL A 922 9.89 -2.60 28.75
N GLY A 923 9.16 -3.59 28.25
CA GLY A 923 7.94 -4.12 28.87
C GLY A 923 8.20 -4.62 30.29
N VAL A 924 9.23 -5.46 30.47
CA VAL A 924 9.65 -5.93 31.81
C VAL A 924 10.05 -4.75 32.70
N TRP A 925 10.82 -3.79 32.15
CA TRP A 925 11.26 -2.62 32.90
C TRP A 925 10.08 -1.75 33.37
N LEU A 926 9.05 -1.55 32.54
CA LEU A 926 7.82 -0.83 32.92
C LEU A 926 7.17 -1.46 34.15
N PHE A 927 6.92 -2.78 34.13
CA PHE A 927 6.29 -3.47 35.25
C PHE A 927 7.17 -3.45 36.51
N VAL A 928 8.46 -3.75 36.39
CA VAL A 928 9.39 -3.75 37.55
C VAL A 928 9.49 -2.36 38.18
N ALA A 929 9.61 -1.31 37.36
CA ALA A 929 9.65 0.06 37.84
C ALA A 929 8.32 0.46 38.52
N ALA A 930 7.19 0.00 37.99
CA ALA A 930 5.87 0.27 38.55
C ALA A 930 5.66 -0.39 39.91
N PHE A 931 5.97 -1.68 40.01
CA PHE A 931 5.93 -2.42 41.28
C PHE A 931 6.89 -1.81 42.30
N ARG A 932 8.12 -1.48 41.90
CA ARG A 932 9.09 -0.81 42.79
C ARG A 932 8.55 0.54 43.30
N SER A 933 7.98 1.35 42.41
CA SER A 933 7.41 2.65 42.75
C SER A 933 6.22 2.51 43.72
N GLY A 934 5.28 1.60 43.44
CA GLY A 934 4.13 1.37 44.31
C GLY A 934 4.49 0.74 45.64
N TRP A 935 5.39 -0.26 45.65
CA TRP A 935 5.83 -0.92 46.89
C TRP A 935 6.51 0.05 47.84
N HIS A 936 7.34 0.94 47.30
CA HIS A 936 7.97 2.01 48.05
C HIS A 936 6.95 2.98 48.66
N SER A 937 5.87 3.28 47.93
CA SER A 937 4.78 4.13 48.40
C SER A 937 3.92 3.47 49.49
N LEU A 938 3.65 2.17 49.40
CA LEU A 938 2.86 1.43 50.40
C LEU A 938 3.47 1.50 51.81
N GLY A 939 4.79 1.54 51.93
CA GLY A 939 5.47 1.65 53.23
C GLY A 939 5.39 3.04 53.89
N ARG A 940 4.85 4.04 53.18
CA ARG A 940 4.84 5.45 53.63
C ARG A 940 3.46 6.09 53.68
N LEU A 941 2.52 5.53 52.93
CA LEU A 941 1.17 6.04 52.83
C LEU A 941 0.26 5.34 53.83
N GLU A 942 -0.78 6.05 54.25
CA GLU A 942 -1.84 5.54 55.11
C GLU A 942 -3.20 5.87 54.48
N GLY A 943 -4.26 5.25 55.01
CA GLY A 943 -5.63 5.55 54.67
C GLY A 943 -5.99 5.41 53.19
N ASN A 944 -6.74 6.39 52.68
CA ASN A 944 -7.25 6.38 51.31
C ASN A 944 -6.16 6.28 50.23
N ARG A 945 -5.01 6.95 50.42
CA ARG A 945 -3.91 6.90 49.44
C ARG A 945 -3.23 5.54 49.43
N TRP A 946 -3.06 4.92 50.61
CA TRP A 946 -2.57 3.54 50.71
C TRP A 946 -3.50 2.58 49.96
N ALA A 947 -4.81 2.71 50.17
CA ALA A 947 -5.81 1.89 49.48
C ALA A 947 -5.76 2.07 47.95
N ILE A 948 -5.59 3.30 47.46
CA ILE A 948 -5.42 3.58 46.02
C ILE A 948 -4.18 2.89 45.48
N VAL A 949 -3.00 3.07 46.10
CA VAL A 949 -1.75 2.44 45.64
C VAL A 949 -1.84 0.92 45.66
N LEU A 950 -2.45 0.33 46.69
CA LEU A 950 -2.69 -1.11 46.74
C LEU A 950 -3.55 -1.57 45.57
N GLY A 951 -4.63 -0.84 45.28
CA GLY A 951 -5.52 -1.12 44.16
C GLY A 951 -4.85 -0.97 42.79
N LEU A 952 -3.97 0.03 42.62
CA LEU A 952 -3.17 0.22 41.40
C LEU A 952 -2.18 -0.93 41.18
N LEU A 953 -1.50 -1.39 42.23
CA LEU A 953 -0.64 -2.57 42.14
C LEU A 953 -1.43 -3.85 41.85
N ALA A 954 -2.60 -4.01 42.47
CA ALA A 954 -3.50 -5.13 42.18
C ALA A 954 -4.05 -5.09 40.75
N SER A 955 -4.26 -3.89 40.18
CA SER A 955 -4.59 -3.70 38.77
C SER A 955 -3.48 -4.22 37.85
N LEU A 956 -2.20 -3.89 38.14
CA LEU A 956 -1.06 -4.42 37.39
C LEU A 956 -0.93 -5.94 37.49
N VAL A 957 -1.24 -6.53 38.66
CA VAL A 957 -1.31 -7.98 38.83
C VAL A 957 -2.42 -8.58 37.97
N ALA A 958 -3.60 -7.96 37.92
CA ALA A 958 -4.68 -8.39 37.03
C ALA A 958 -4.26 -8.31 35.56
N THR A 959 -3.57 -7.24 35.14
CA THR A 959 -3.03 -7.07 33.78
C THR A 959 -2.11 -8.20 33.38
N LEU A 960 -1.16 -8.56 34.24
CA LEU A 960 -0.24 -9.67 33.97
C LEU A 960 -0.97 -11.02 33.97
N ALA A 961 -1.78 -11.31 34.99
CA ALA A 961 -2.45 -12.60 35.13
C ALA A 961 -3.45 -12.87 33.99
N HIS A 962 -4.27 -11.89 33.62
CA HIS A 962 -5.18 -12.01 32.49
C HIS A 962 -4.41 -12.03 31.15
N GLY A 963 -3.32 -11.25 31.05
CA GLY A 963 -2.51 -11.11 29.84
C GLY A 963 -1.66 -12.32 29.48
N LEU A 964 -1.52 -13.31 30.35
CA LEU A 964 -0.89 -14.58 29.99
C LEU A 964 -1.69 -15.39 28.97
N ILE A 965 -2.99 -15.08 28.79
CA ILE A 965 -3.87 -15.80 27.88
C ILE A 965 -4.77 -14.89 27.03
N ASP A 966 -4.50 -13.57 27.01
CA ASP A 966 -5.21 -12.61 26.15
C ASP A 966 -4.37 -11.34 25.88
N ASN A 967 -4.85 -10.43 25.02
CA ASN A 967 -4.19 -9.14 24.76
C ASN A 967 -4.54 -8.10 25.83
N SER A 968 -3.60 -7.89 26.76
CA SER A 968 -3.82 -7.03 27.93
C SER A 968 -3.28 -5.61 27.83
N LEU A 969 -2.67 -5.20 26.71
CA LEU A 969 -1.99 -3.89 26.69
C LEU A 969 -2.08 -3.12 25.37
N PHE A 970 -1.86 -3.74 24.21
CA PHE A 970 -1.80 -3.03 22.92
C PHE A 970 -3.20 -2.75 22.35
N LEU A 971 -4.04 -2.11 23.17
CA LEU A 971 -5.35 -1.58 22.84
C LEU A 971 -5.47 -0.20 23.47
N VAL A 972 -6.22 0.71 22.83
CA VAL A 972 -6.29 2.13 23.22
C VAL A 972 -6.73 2.29 24.68
N ASP A 973 -7.82 1.64 25.08
CA ASP A 973 -8.37 1.73 26.43
C ASP A 973 -7.45 1.11 27.49
N LEU A 974 -6.87 -0.06 27.19
CA LEU A 974 -5.96 -0.76 28.11
C LEU A 974 -4.64 0.00 28.28
N MET A 975 -4.07 0.55 27.20
CA MET A 975 -2.85 1.36 27.26
C MET A 975 -3.09 2.67 28.01
N LEU A 976 -4.24 3.34 27.79
CA LEU A 976 -4.60 4.54 28.56
C LEU A 976 -4.76 4.21 30.05
N LEU A 977 -5.48 3.16 30.41
CA LEU A 977 -5.65 2.74 31.80
C LEU A 977 -4.31 2.37 32.47
N PHE A 978 -3.45 1.65 31.75
CA PHE A 978 -2.11 1.29 32.21
C PHE A 978 -1.25 2.54 32.45
N MET A 979 -1.22 3.48 31.50
CA MET A 979 -0.42 4.70 31.62
C MET A 979 -0.96 5.67 32.69
N LEU A 980 -2.27 5.73 32.88
CA LEU A 980 -2.88 6.43 34.01
C LEU A 980 -2.45 5.79 35.34
N THR A 981 -2.42 4.46 35.42
CA THR A 981 -1.96 3.70 36.59
C THR A 981 -0.49 4.00 36.90
N LEU A 982 0.38 3.94 35.89
CA LEU A 982 1.81 4.28 36.04
C LEU A 982 2.01 5.73 36.49
N GLY A 983 1.27 6.67 35.92
CA GLY A 983 1.35 8.09 36.29
C GLY A 983 0.97 8.33 37.75
N LEU A 984 -0.10 7.67 38.23
CA LEU A 984 -0.52 7.74 39.63
C LEU A 984 0.53 7.14 40.58
N LEU A 985 1.07 5.95 40.26
CA LEU A 985 2.12 5.31 41.06
C LEU A 985 3.36 6.21 41.15
N GLN A 986 3.80 6.75 40.01
CA GLN A 986 4.95 7.66 39.97
C GLN A 986 4.69 8.87 40.87
N ARG A 987 3.51 9.52 40.78
CA ARG A 987 3.13 10.69 41.60
C ARG A 987 3.07 10.42 43.09
N GLU A 988 2.49 9.30 43.51
CA GLU A 988 2.41 8.96 44.92
C GLU A 988 3.80 8.67 45.52
N ALA A 989 4.73 8.14 44.72
CA ALA A 989 6.12 7.97 45.13
C ALA A 989 6.89 9.31 45.31
N GLU A 990 6.33 10.44 44.85
CA GLU A 990 6.98 11.76 44.89
C GLU A 990 6.66 12.60 46.12
N GLY A 991 5.60 12.28 46.86
CA GLY A 991 5.14 13.07 48.00
C GLY A 991 6.21 13.15 49.09
N LYS A 992 6.52 14.36 49.57
CA LYS A 992 7.44 14.59 50.70
C LYS A 992 6.99 13.86 51.97
N GLU A 993 7.96 13.48 52.79
CA GLU A 993 7.91 12.80 54.10
C GLU A 993 6.82 13.32 55.06
N LYS A 994 6.48 12.46 56.04
CA LYS A 994 5.87 12.85 57.31
C LYS A 994 6.81 13.75 58.10
#